data_AF-G4A8Z3-F1
#
_entry.id   AF-G4A8Z3-F1
#
_cell.length_a   1.000
_cell.length_b   1.000
_cell.length_c   1.000
_cell.angle_alpha   90.00
_cell.angle_beta   90.00
_cell.angle_gamma   90.00
#
_symmetry.space_group_name_H-M   'P 1'
#
loop_
_entity.id
_entity.type
_entity.pdbx_description
1 polymer ?
#
loop_
_entity_poly.entity_id
_entity_poly.type
_entity_poly.pdbx_seq_one_letter_code
_entity_poly.pdbx_strand_id
1 'polypeptide(L)'
;MINQSSLFNLSWPRYLNLLFLILSAGFLAGGIVTLIAANLDYFSDLAKIYSLQLILVASILLGSYFFLRESQKVAKEKLKLLSTTFFFLSAVLIGAVFALVGQTYQTGANAWELFALWSLCQLPLLLLLPNIASALLLIATTNLTLYLYYDAWFDHDVVNYVVLLNFIFLLLSEIFIRQLHDQNWRILPKILTFLVLSHLFGVRVITDNLPNDIYSGVYFFLVFLQVVIPSGIVIYVYKKCRFDFVNLITATICSIVAFGIFLFSNVNSGDFAVLAGLLLFIITIFAIMLLHSWYKQHYPHLKNISWALSILLIFAIFIGIVTALIWLFLTLNVSEPKTGLLILSVIVLFIALGLHFGNPHAESHMSIIIGIFFFMGYNLLAGYFLADVFDSYGERALACDIPLLFTAIISLLYFLRKESWLRTLTLVIVLGVWHIYLTDCAMGDLSRANHIEYRYVPLYFVTMLGCVIAFFVQNIYGENSKVRVQITPVAWAFLLFSIGGWALSTDNFLSLFVAYVTETVDALPEIDTFSGFFTMITAGFYSRAVLRLGWIIPFLVCFTPLVMYFAISRFFSLKTSEKMCIAAILALFTFLFVGQPSVLFFVTLLLIAYFVQSRTLFFIGVLSSVGNLAIYYYLLFIPLLYKAFLLLFFALLFSAVAIYLHGKHPLQTQSAVSFYSVSKVKPMVALCTVLLILIPLNYKVWQFESVLMTGKPVVLKIAPVDPRSIIQGDYMSLSYAILTDIRAQLNTSMNDQEAVISGRKTSPKRVYALVHQDEQGVATLCRVENRIPTDFHDCVPDMYLPVNNVGWFPQLPSQEYFFAEGKGQHYAQAEYAEYRFKDGILLLARLLDKDLKGL
;
A
#
# COMPACT_ATOMS: atom_id res chain seq x y z
N MET A 1 -8.15 24.95 -33.73
CA MET A 1 -8.72 25.34 -32.41
C MET A 1 -9.48 24.15 -31.88
N ILE A 2 -8.91 23.45 -30.91
CA ILE A 2 -9.44 22.19 -30.42
C ILE A 2 -10.51 22.50 -29.35
N ASN A 3 -11.77 22.45 -29.75
CA ASN A 3 -12.92 22.52 -28.85
C ASN A 3 -13.08 21.14 -28.18
N GLN A 4 -12.21 20.79 -27.23
CA GLN A 4 -12.20 19.45 -26.60
C GLN A 4 -12.71 19.50 -25.17
N SER A 5 -13.69 18.63 -24.90
CA SER A 5 -13.97 18.10 -23.57
C SER A 5 -12.65 17.70 -22.89
N SER A 6 -12.24 18.43 -21.87
CA SER A 6 -10.99 18.19 -21.16
C SER A 6 -11.17 17.14 -20.06
N LEU A 7 -10.07 16.56 -19.56
CA LEU A 7 -10.11 15.62 -18.43
C LEU A 7 -10.82 16.29 -17.24
N PHE A 8 -11.87 15.64 -16.72
CA PHE A 8 -12.78 16.16 -15.68
C PHE A 8 -13.49 17.49 -16.01
N ASN A 9 -13.57 17.87 -17.30
CA ASN A 9 -14.05 19.17 -17.75
C ASN A 9 -13.28 20.36 -17.15
N LEU A 10 -11.98 20.17 -16.84
CA LEU A 10 -11.08 21.19 -16.31
C LEU A 10 -10.21 21.81 -17.41
N SER A 11 -10.05 23.13 -17.42
CA SER A 11 -9.03 23.76 -18.27
C SER A 11 -7.63 23.38 -17.78
N TRP A 12 -6.61 23.51 -18.63
CA TRP A 12 -5.23 23.15 -18.28
C TRP A 12 -4.72 23.81 -16.98
N PRO A 13 -4.89 25.13 -16.75
CA PRO A 13 -4.51 25.75 -15.48
C PRO A 13 -5.25 25.16 -14.26
N ARG A 14 -6.54 24.80 -14.42
CA ARG A 14 -7.34 24.20 -13.35
C ARG A 14 -6.96 22.74 -13.09
N TYR A 15 -6.56 22.01 -14.12
CA TYR A 15 -6.01 20.68 -13.95
C TYR A 15 -4.67 20.72 -13.21
N LEU A 16 -3.77 21.63 -13.59
CA LEU A 16 -2.52 21.85 -12.85
C LEU A 16 -2.78 22.24 -11.39
N ASN A 17 -3.80 23.07 -11.14
CA ASN A 17 -4.23 23.38 -9.78
C ASN A 17 -4.60 22.13 -8.97
N LEU A 18 -5.45 21.26 -9.55
CA LEU A 18 -5.83 19.98 -8.92
C LEU A 18 -4.60 19.09 -8.69
N LEU A 19 -3.71 18.98 -9.68
CA LEU A 19 -2.49 18.17 -9.59
C LEU A 19 -1.61 18.64 -8.43
N PHE A 20 -1.25 19.92 -8.37
CA PHE A 20 -0.40 20.46 -7.32
C PHE A 20 -1.06 20.40 -5.94
N LEU A 21 -2.39 20.47 -5.87
CA LEU A 21 -3.12 20.31 -4.62
C LEU A 21 -3.08 18.85 -4.12
N ILE A 22 -3.22 17.86 -5.01
CA ILE A 22 -3.06 16.44 -4.66
C ILE A 22 -1.62 16.15 -4.22
N LEU A 23 -0.62 16.62 -4.98
CA LEU A 23 0.80 16.46 -4.64
C LEU A 23 1.13 17.13 -3.31
N SER A 24 0.65 18.36 -3.09
CA SER A 24 0.83 19.06 -1.83
C SER A 24 0.22 18.31 -0.65
N ALA A 25 -0.99 17.79 -0.79
CA ALA A 25 -1.66 17.05 0.29
C ALA A 25 -0.90 15.75 0.63
N GLY A 26 -0.48 14.99 -0.40
CA GLY A 26 0.28 13.75 -0.21
C GLY A 26 1.67 13.99 0.39
N PHE A 27 2.41 14.98 -0.11
CA PHE A 27 3.75 15.31 0.40
C PHE A 27 3.70 15.92 1.80
N LEU A 28 2.68 16.74 2.11
CA LEU A 28 2.51 17.30 3.45
C LEU A 28 2.19 16.20 4.46
N ALA A 29 1.22 15.33 4.14
CA ALA A 29 0.86 14.20 4.99
C ALA A 29 2.04 13.25 5.22
N GLY A 30 2.71 12.81 4.14
CA GLY A 30 3.87 11.94 4.23
C GLY A 30 5.05 12.60 4.96
N GLY A 31 5.32 13.88 4.70
CA GLY A 31 6.39 14.64 5.35
C GLY A 31 6.20 14.81 6.85
N ILE A 32 4.98 15.10 7.31
CA ILE A 32 4.67 15.21 8.75
C ILE A 32 4.83 13.86 9.45
N VAL A 33 4.28 12.79 8.87
CA VAL A 33 4.40 11.43 9.45
C VAL A 33 5.87 11.01 9.52
N THR A 34 6.64 11.27 8.47
CA THR A 34 8.08 10.98 8.45
C THR A 34 8.85 11.82 9.47
N LEU A 35 8.48 13.09 9.66
CA LEU A 35 9.15 13.98 10.63
C LEU A 35 8.96 13.49 12.07
N ILE A 36 7.78 12.97 12.40
CA ILE A 36 7.48 12.41 13.73
C ILE A 36 8.29 11.15 13.95
N ALA A 37 8.32 10.25 12.96
CA ALA A 37 9.12 9.03 13.02
C ALA A 37 10.63 9.30 13.19
N ALA A 38 11.14 10.41 12.64
CA ALA A 38 12.54 10.80 12.80
C ALA A 38 12.94 11.22 14.23
N ASN A 39 11.96 11.62 15.06
CA ASN A 39 12.10 12.04 16.46
C ASN A 39 13.20 13.11 16.71
N LEU A 40 12.81 14.39 16.73
CA LEU A 40 13.75 15.52 16.82
C LEU A 40 14.30 15.81 18.23
N ASP A 41 15.54 15.46 18.54
CA ASP A 41 16.10 15.69 19.89
C ASP A 41 16.38 17.15 20.28
N TYR A 42 16.33 18.09 19.34
CA TYR A 42 16.58 19.52 19.62
C TYR A 42 15.41 20.23 20.32
N PHE A 43 14.20 19.69 20.21
CA PHE A 43 13.01 20.27 20.82
C PHE A 43 12.65 19.50 22.08
N SER A 44 12.20 20.21 23.12
CA SER A 44 11.59 19.55 24.26
C SER A 44 10.34 18.81 23.83
N ASP A 45 10.02 17.75 24.55
CA ASP A 45 8.88 16.88 24.26
C ASP A 45 7.54 17.63 24.20
N LEU A 46 7.31 18.53 25.17
CA LEU A 46 6.15 19.42 25.16
C LEU A 46 6.15 20.36 23.94
N ALA A 47 7.31 20.89 23.54
CA ALA A 47 7.39 21.75 22.36
C ALA A 47 7.01 20.99 21.08
N LYS A 48 7.44 19.72 20.93
CA LYS A 48 7.03 18.86 19.81
C LYS A 48 5.50 18.69 19.79
N ILE A 49 4.92 18.28 20.93
CA ILE A 49 3.49 18.01 21.06
C ILE A 49 2.66 19.27 20.77
N TYR A 50 2.95 20.40 21.42
CA TYR A 50 2.18 21.62 21.23
C TYR A 50 2.35 22.23 19.84
N SER A 51 3.53 22.09 19.21
CA SER A 51 3.73 22.52 17.82
C SER A 51 2.84 21.74 16.86
N LEU A 52 2.74 20.42 17.03
CA LEU A 52 1.90 19.59 16.18
C LEU A 52 0.40 19.85 16.43
N GLN A 53 -0.01 20.06 17.69
CA GLN A 53 -1.37 20.50 18.02
C GLN A 53 -1.72 21.85 17.39
N LEU A 54 -0.78 22.81 17.38
CA LEU A 54 -0.96 24.10 16.73
C LEU A 54 -1.18 23.93 15.21
N ILE A 55 -0.40 23.06 14.56
CA ILE A 55 -0.57 22.74 13.12
C ILE A 55 -1.94 22.12 12.85
N LEU A 56 -2.40 21.19 13.71
CA LEU A 56 -3.74 20.61 13.64
C LEU A 56 -4.84 21.68 13.74
N VAL A 57 -4.75 22.56 14.73
CA VAL A 57 -5.72 23.65 14.92
C VAL A 57 -5.70 24.59 13.72
N ALA A 58 -4.52 24.99 13.23
CA ALA A 58 -4.37 25.84 12.06
C ALA A 58 -4.98 25.20 10.81
N SER A 59 -4.78 23.90 10.60
CA SER A 59 -5.38 23.14 9.49
C SER A 59 -6.91 23.17 9.53
N ILE A 60 -7.51 23.02 10.72
CA ILE A 60 -8.97 23.08 10.91
C ILE A 60 -9.51 24.50 10.69
N LEU A 61 -8.80 25.52 11.17
CA LEU A 61 -9.17 26.93 10.95
C LEU A 61 -9.10 27.29 9.46
N LEU A 62 -8.06 26.86 8.75
CA LEU A 62 -7.93 27.06 7.31
C LEU A 62 -9.02 26.30 6.55
N GLY A 63 -9.26 25.03 6.87
CA GLY A 63 -10.33 24.23 6.27
C GLY A 63 -11.72 24.85 6.48
N SER A 64 -11.95 25.44 7.66
CA SER A 64 -13.16 26.16 8.02
C SER A 64 -13.29 27.49 7.26
N TYR A 65 -12.21 28.24 7.12
CA TYR A 65 -12.17 29.46 6.31
C TYR A 65 -12.48 29.17 4.84
N PHE A 66 -11.82 28.17 4.25
CA PHE A 66 -12.07 27.76 2.87
C PHE A 66 -13.47 27.19 2.70
N PHE A 67 -14.01 26.46 3.69
CA PHE A 67 -15.40 26.02 3.67
C PHE A 67 -16.36 27.19 3.49
N LEU A 68 -16.21 28.25 4.29
CA LEU A 68 -17.07 29.44 4.22
C LEU A 68 -16.95 30.11 2.85
N ARG A 69 -15.71 30.26 2.35
CA ARG A 69 -15.42 30.90 1.06
C ARG A 69 -15.94 30.09 -0.14
N GLU A 70 -15.74 28.78 -0.15
CA GLU A 70 -16.21 27.89 -1.23
C GLU A 70 -17.73 27.76 -1.19
N SER A 71 -18.36 27.77 -0.01
CA SER A 71 -19.83 27.74 0.12
C SER A 71 -20.53 28.94 -0.51
N GLN A 72 -19.84 30.08 -0.64
CA GLN A 72 -20.35 31.27 -1.32
C GLN A 72 -20.20 31.23 -2.84
N LYS A 73 -19.43 30.29 -3.38
CA LYS A 73 -19.05 30.26 -4.81
C LYS A 73 -19.42 28.97 -5.51
N VAL A 74 -19.56 27.90 -4.76
CA VAL A 74 -19.75 26.53 -5.24
C VAL A 74 -21.12 26.04 -4.78
N ALA A 75 -21.87 25.41 -5.68
CA ALA A 75 -23.15 24.81 -5.38
C ALA A 75 -23.03 23.81 -4.21
N LYS A 76 -24.08 23.72 -3.38
CA LYS A 76 -24.11 22.89 -2.17
C LYS A 76 -23.74 21.43 -2.41
N GLU A 77 -24.06 20.91 -3.59
CA GLU A 77 -23.87 19.51 -4.00
C GLU A 77 -22.49 19.22 -4.63
N LYS A 78 -21.67 20.24 -4.89
CA LYS A 78 -20.33 20.06 -5.44
C LYS A 78 -19.30 19.97 -4.31
N LEU A 79 -18.30 19.12 -4.54
CA LEU A 79 -17.18 18.95 -3.63
C LEU A 79 -16.41 20.27 -3.45
N LYS A 80 -16.20 20.66 -2.20
CA LYS A 80 -15.44 21.85 -1.79
C LYS A 80 -13.97 21.46 -1.63
N LEU A 81 -13.24 21.49 -2.74
CA LEU A 81 -11.94 20.83 -2.87
C LEU A 81 -10.94 21.27 -1.79
N LEU A 82 -10.75 22.57 -1.60
CA LEU A 82 -9.77 23.07 -0.62
C LEU A 82 -10.18 22.72 0.81
N SER A 83 -11.46 22.93 1.14
CA SER A 83 -11.98 22.59 2.46
C SER A 83 -11.81 21.10 2.78
N THR A 84 -12.16 20.23 1.83
CA THR A 84 -11.99 18.78 1.96
C THR A 84 -10.53 18.39 2.14
N THR A 85 -9.58 19.03 1.43
CA THR A 85 -8.15 18.77 1.60
C THR A 85 -7.64 19.08 3.00
N PHE A 86 -8.00 20.23 3.57
CA PHE A 86 -7.60 20.57 4.94
C PHE A 86 -8.26 19.67 5.98
N PHE A 87 -9.51 19.25 5.78
CA PHE A 87 -10.16 18.30 6.69
C PHE A 87 -9.51 16.91 6.61
N PHE A 88 -9.11 16.46 5.41
CA PHE A 88 -8.32 15.25 5.24
C PHE A 88 -6.95 15.34 5.94
N LEU A 89 -6.22 16.44 5.75
CA LEU A 89 -4.95 16.68 6.45
C LEU A 89 -5.12 16.70 7.97
N SER A 90 -6.21 17.29 8.45
CA SER A 90 -6.54 17.31 9.89
C SER A 90 -6.81 15.90 10.42
N ALA A 91 -7.49 15.06 9.64
CA ALA A 91 -7.70 13.65 9.99
C ALA A 91 -6.38 12.88 10.10
N VAL A 92 -5.41 13.14 9.20
CA VAL A 92 -4.05 12.56 9.30
C VAL A 92 -3.31 13.08 10.52
N LEU A 93 -3.36 14.39 10.76
CA LEU A 93 -2.71 15.05 11.90
C LEU A 93 -3.20 14.56 13.26
N ILE A 94 -4.47 14.16 13.38
CA ILE A 94 -4.99 13.54 14.62
C ILE A 94 -4.19 12.26 14.95
N GLY A 95 -4.01 11.36 13.98
CA GLY A 95 -3.20 10.16 14.16
C GLY A 95 -1.74 10.48 14.47
N ALA A 96 -1.20 11.49 13.78
CA ALA A 96 0.16 11.98 13.99
C ALA A 96 0.39 12.49 15.43
N VAL A 97 -0.58 13.21 16.00
CA VAL A 97 -0.54 13.68 17.40
C VAL A 97 -0.59 12.52 18.38
N PHE A 98 -1.44 11.51 18.14
CA PHE A 98 -1.49 10.33 19.00
C PHE A 98 -0.20 9.52 18.96
N ALA A 99 0.38 9.33 17.77
CA ALA A 99 1.67 8.68 17.60
C ALA A 99 2.78 9.42 18.35
N LEU A 100 2.87 10.74 18.20
CA LEU A 100 3.88 11.54 18.88
C LEU A 100 3.76 11.46 20.41
N VAL A 101 2.54 11.51 20.97
CA VAL A 101 2.33 11.39 22.42
C VAL A 101 2.71 9.98 22.92
N GLY A 102 2.32 8.93 22.19
CA GLY A 102 2.68 7.55 22.53
C GLY A 102 4.19 7.32 22.52
N GLN A 103 4.85 7.84 21.48
CA GLN A 103 6.31 7.81 21.31
C GLN A 103 7.03 8.56 22.43
N THR A 104 6.56 9.77 22.76
CA THR A 104 7.20 10.67 23.75
C THR A 104 7.18 10.07 25.15
N TYR A 105 6.02 9.61 25.61
CA TYR A 105 5.86 9.12 26.99
C TYR A 105 6.12 7.62 27.12
N GLN A 106 6.54 6.96 26.04
CA GLN A 106 6.80 5.52 26.00
C GLN A 106 5.63 4.77 26.65
N THR A 107 4.38 5.11 26.28
CA THR A 107 3.20 4.64 27.04
C THR A 107 2.99 3.14 26.95
N GLY A 108 3.71 2.49 26.01
CA GLY A 108 3.55 1.13 25.47
C GLY A 108 2.09 0.66 25.39
N ALA A 109 1.21 1.63 25.10
CA ALA A 109 -0.10 1.35 24.57
C ALA A 109 0.10 0.60 23.25
N ASN A 110 -0.56 -0.55 23.11
CA ASN A 110 -0.44 -1.37 21.92
C ASN A 110 -0.76 -0.54 20.67
N ALA A 111 -0.03 -0.76 19.57
CA ALA A 111 -0.24 -0.03 18.33
C ALA A 111 -1.70 -0.07 17.84
N TRP A 112 -2.43 -1.17 18.08
CA TRP A 112 -3.84 -1.28 17.73
C TRP A 112 -4.73 -0.24 18.44
N GLU A 113 -4.45 0.12 19.70
CA GLU A 113 -5.25 1.11 20.45
C GLU A 113 -5.12 2.50 19.84
N LEU A 114 -3.91 2.87 19.41
CA LEU A 114 -3.64 4.11 18.70
C LEU A 114 -4.46 4.21 17.41
N PHE A 115 -4.42 3.17 16.58
CA PHE A 115 -5.19 3.15 15.33
C PHE A 115 -6.70 3.10 15.57
N ALA A 116 -7.15 2.47 16.65
CA ALA A 116 -8.56 2.46 17.04
C ALA A 116 -9.04 3.88 17.41
N LEU A 117 -8.29 4.56 18.28
CA LEU A 117 -8.57 5.93 18.69
C LEU A 117 -8.50 6.89 17.50
N TRP A 118 -7.51 6.72 16.62
CA TRP A 118 -7.40 7.51 15.39
C TRP A 118 -8.64 7.32 14.50
N SER A 119 -9.06 6.08 14.28
CA SER A 119 -10.26 5.74 13.49
C SER A 119 -11.52 6.39 14.05
N LEU A 120 -11.69 6.36 15.38
CA LEU A 120 -12.83 6.98 16.05
C LEU A 120 -12.79 8.52 15.92
N CYS A 121 -11.62 9.13 16.16
CA CYS A 121 -11.49 10.59 16.23
C CYS A 121 -11.59 11.28 14.86
N GLN A 122 -11.39 10.56 13.75
CA GLN A 122 -11.59 11.14 12.41
C GLN A 122 -13.05 11.09 11.92
N LEU A 123 -13.92 10.27 12.51
CA LEU A 123 -15.32 10.12 12.09
C LEU A 123 -16.08 11.45 12.01
N PRO A 124 -16.01 12.36 13.01
CA PRO A 124 -16.75 13.60 12.94
C PRO A 124 -16.31 14.48 11.76
N LEU A 125 -15.02 14.49 11.42
CA LEU A 125 -14.50 15.23 10.26
C LEU A 125 -15.03 14.66 8.95
N LEU A 126 -15.06 13.33 8.81
CA LEU A 126 -15.65 12.65 7.66
C LEU A 126 -17.15 12.97 7.53
N LEU A 127 -17.90 12.94 8.63
CA LEU A 127 -19.34 13.22 8.63
C LEU A 127 -19.64 14.69 8.27
N LEU A 128 -18.77 15.63 8.65
CA LEU A 128 -18.93 17.05 8.32
C LEU A 128 -18.73 17.32 6.82
N LEU A 129 -17.69 16.72 6.22
CA LEU A 129 -17.33 16.84 4.81
C LEU A 129 -17.03 15.47 4.17
N PRO A 130 -18.09 14.70 3.85
CA PRO A 130 -17.91 13.35 3.32
C PRO A 130 -17.22 13.35 1.96
N ASN A 131 -16.17 12.55 1.83
CA ASN A 131 -15.36 12.43 0.63
C ASN A 131 -14.64 11.08 0.59
N ILE A 132 -14.24 10.67 -0.62
CA ILE A 132 -13.62 9.36 -0.87
C ILE A 132 -12.29 9.20 -0.11
N ALA A 133 -11.44 10.23 -0.06
CA ALA A 133 -10.12 10.13 0.54
C ALA A 133 -10.17 9.91 2.06
N SER A 134 -11.00 10.69 2.78
CA SER A 134 -11.21 10.50 4.22
C SER A 134 -11.91 9.18 4.55
N ALA A 135 -12.81 8.71 3.69
CA ALA A 135 -13.44 7.39 3.86
C ALA A 135 -12.42 6.26 3.67
N LEU A 136 -11.54 6.36 2.68
CA LEU A 136 -10.44 5.40 2.49
C LEU A 136 -9.46 5.41 3.66
N LEU A 137 -9.14 6.58 4.22
CA LEU A 137 -8.31 6.69 5.42
C LEU A 137 -8.97 5.96 6.61
N LEU A 138 -10.27 6.17 6.84
CA LEU A 138 -11.02 5.45 7.87
C LEU A 138 -11.02 3.94 7.66
N ILE A 139 -11.26 3.49 6.43
CA ILE A 139 -11.24 2.07 6.11
C ILE A 139 -9.84 1.49 6.37
N ALA A 140 -8.78 2.19 5.96
CA ALA A 140 -7.40 1.76 6.16
C ALA A 140 -7.03 1.68 7.65
N THR A 141 -7.27 2.74 8.42
CA THR A 141 -6.92 2.76 9.86
C THR A 141 -7.72 1.75 10.66
N THR A 142 -9.00 1.54 10.34
CA THR A 142 -9.84 0.57 11.06
C THR A 142 -9.46 -0.86 10.70
N ASN A 143 -9.13 -1.16 9.44
CA ASN A 143 -8.60 -2.48 9.06
C ASN A 143 -7.25 -2.75 9.73
N LEU A 144 -6.36 -1.74 9.77
CA LEU A 144 -5.06 -1.86 10.44
C LEU A 144 -5.20 -2.06 11.95
N THR A 145 -6.19 -1.41 12.58
CA THR A 145 -6.55 -1.64 13.99
C THR A 145 -6.83 -3.12 14.24
N LEU A 146 -7.69 -3.73 13.41
CA LEU A 146 -8.02 -5.15 13.56
C LEU A 146 -6.81 -6.03 13.29
N TYR A 147 -6.03 -5.76 12.24
CA TYR A 147 -4.81 -6.51 11.94
C TYR A 147 -3.80 -6.49 13.11
N LEU A 148 -3.55 -5.31 13.69
CA LEU A 148 -2.63 -5.18 14.83
C LEU A 148 -3.21 -5.80 16.11
N TYR A 149 -4.54 -5.81 16.27
CA TYR A 149 -5.19 -6.51 17.37
C TYR A 149 -5.05 -8.04 17.22
N TYR A 150 -5.15 -8.56 15.99
CA TYR A 150 -4.86 -9.97 15.68
C TYR A 150 -3.44 -10.34 16.06
N ASP A 151 -2.47 -9.54 15.61
CA ASP A 151 -1.05 -9.77 15.86
C ASP A 151 -0.72 -9.78 17.37
N ALA A 152 -1.33 -8.86 18.13
CA ALA A 152 -1.12 -8.78 19.58
C ALA A 152 -1.72 -9.96 20.36
N TRP A 153 -2.90 -10.47 19.96
CA TRP A 153 -3.64 -11.45 20.77
C TRP A 153 -3.71 -12.86 20.16
N PHE A 154 -3.18 -13.06 18.94
CA PHE A 154 -3.31 -14.28 18.13
C PHE A 154 -4.76 -14.81 18.08
N ASP A 155 -5.73 -13.88 18.08
CA ASP A 155 -7.15 -14.21 18.15
C ASP A 155 -7.68 -14.56 16.76
N HIS A 156 -7.92 -15.85 16.52
CA HIS A 156 -8.28 -16.37 15.21
C HIS A 156 -9.61 -15.83 14.68
N ASP A 157 -10.46 -15.27 15.55
CA ASP A 157 -11.74 -14.65 15.18
C ASP A 157 -11.59 -13.28 14.50
N VAL A 158 -10.40 -12.68 14.47
CA VAL A 158 -10.22 -11.33 13.92
C VAL A 158 -10.56 -11.23 12.44
N VAL A 159 -10.30 -12.28 11.66
CA VAL A 159 -10.66 -12.27 10.23
C VAL A 159 -12.19 -12.15 10.05
N ASN A 160 -12.98 -12.76 10.94
CA ASN A 160 -14.45 -12.62 10.94
C ASN A 160 -14.86 -11.17 11.19
N TYR A 161 -14.22 -10.50 12.15
CA TYR A 161 -14.47 -9.08 12.43
C TYR A 161 -14.07 -8.18 11.26
N VAL A 162 -12.97 -8.49 10.57
CA VAL A 162 -12.52 -7.74 9.38
C VAL A 162 -13.54 -7.87 8.25
N VAL A 163 -14.05 -9.07 7.98
CA VAL A 163 -15.11 -9.28 6.97
C VAL A 163 -16.37 -8.50 7.33
N LEU A 164 -16.84 -8.62 8.58
CA LEU A 164 -18.03 -7.93 9.06
C LEU A 164 -17.89 -6.41 8.95
N LEU A 165 -16.75 -5.87 9.37
CA LEU A 165 -16.46 -4.45 9.32
C LEU A 165 -16.47 -3.92 7.88
N ASN A 166 -15.76 -4.59 6.96
CA ASN A 166 -15.74 -4.17 5.57
C ASN A 166 -17.11 -4.31 4.90
N PHE A 167 -17.93 -5.27 5.34
CA PHE A 167 -19.32 -5.39 4.88
C PHE A 167 -20.19 -4.22 5.39
N ILE A 168 -20.04 -3.82 6.65
CA ILE A 168 -20.71 -2.63 7.19
C ILE A 168 -20.28 -1.39 6.40
N PHE A 169 -18.98 -1.22 6.14
CA PHE A 169 -18.50 -0.11 5.31
C PHE A 169 -19.06 -0.17 3.89
N LEU A 170 -19.19 -1.36 3.29
CA LEU A 170 -19.81 -1.51 1.97
C LEU A 170 -21.25 -0.99 1.97
N LEU A 171 -22.06 -1.41 2.94
CA LEU A 171 -23.44 -0.93 3.10
C LEU A 171 -23.50 0.59 3.30
N LEU A 172 -22.67 1.13 4.19
CA LEU A 172 -22.60 2.58 4.43
C LEU A 172 -22.17 3.34 3.17
N SER A 173 -21.20 2.81 2.40
CA SER A 173 -20.73 3.44 1.17
C SER A 173 -21.83 3.51 0.11
N GLU A 174 -22.70 2.50 0.03
CA GLU A 174 -23.86 2.47 -0.87
C GLU A 174 -24.97 3.43 -0.42
N ILE A 175 -25.26 3.49 0.89
CA ILE A 175 -26.26 4.40 1.46
C ILE A 175 -25.84 5.87 1.27
N PHE A 176 -24.57 6.19 1.55
CA PHE A 176 -24.04 7.55 1.55
C PHE A 176 -23.29 7.94 0.26
N ILE A 177 -23.47 7.17 -0.82
CA ILE A 177 -22.74 7.34 -2.09
C ILE A 177 -22.88 8.76 -2.67
N ARG A 178 -24.02 9.41 -2.43
CA ARG A 178 -24.28 10.78 -2.88
C ARG A 178 -23.47 11.79 -2.08
N GLN A 179 -23.48 11.66 -0.76
CA GLN A 179 -22.79 12.53 0.18
C GLN A 179 -21.27 12.39 0.05
N LEU A 180 -20.78 11.18 -0.20
CA LEU A 180 -19.35 10.88 -0.43
C LEU A 180 -18.83 11.37 -1.79
N HIS A 181 -19.70 11.92 -2.65
CA HIS A 181 -19.39 12.34 -4.02
C HIS A 181 -18.87 11.21 -4.92
N ASP A 182 -19.30 9.98 -4.65
CA ASP A 182 -18.81 8.75 -5.33
C ASP A 182 -19.84 8.15 -6.31
N GLN A 183 -20.92 8.87 -6.65
CA GLN A 183 -22.00 8.34 -7.52
C GLN A 183 -21.52 7.93 -8.92
N ASN A 184 -20.60 8.71 -9.48
CA ASN A 184 -20.13 8.50 -10.85
C ASN A 184 -19.07 7.40 -10.94
N TRP A 185 -18.31 7.21 -9.86
CA TRP A 185 -17.08 6.43 -9.86
C TRP A 185 -17.24 5.11 -9.12
N ARG A 186 -17.99 5.13 -8.01
CA ARG A 186 -18.24 4.00 -7.12
C ARG A 186 -16.93 3.34 -6.66
N ILE A 187 -15.92 4.16 -6.35
CA ILE A 187 -14.60 3.72 -5.92
C ILE A 187 -14.72 2.92 -4.62
N LEU A 188 -15.46 3.44 -3.63
CA LEU A 188 -15.61 2.81 -2.33
C LEU A 188 -16.32 1.45 -2.42
N PRO A 189 -17.51 1.33 -3.06
CA PRO A 189 -18.15 0.03 -3.25
C PRO A 189 -17.28 -1.02 -3.94
N LYS A 190 -16.46 -0.60 -4.92
CA LYS A 190 -15.57 -1.52 -5.66
C LYS A 190 -14.45 -2.05 -4.78
N ILE A 191 -13.76 -1.16 -4.07
CA ILE A 191 -12.69 -1.55 -3.15
C ILE A 191 -13.26 -2.42 -2.02
N LEU A 192 -14.38 -2.03 -1.42
CA LEU A 192 -14.99 -2.75 -0.30
C LEU A 192 -15.57 -4.11 -0.71
N THR A 193 -16.17 -4.23 -1.91
CA THR A 193 -16.61 -5.54 -2.42
C THR A 193 -15.41 -6.47 -2.61
N PHE A 194 -14.31 -5.96 -3.16
CA PHE A 194 -13.06 -6.74 -3.27
C PHE A 194 -12.52 -7.13 -1.89
N LEU A 195 -12.46 -6.22 -0.93
CA LEU A 195 -11.98 -6.50 0.43
C LEU A 195 -12.85 -7.54 1.13
N VAL A 196 -14.19 -7.39 1.14
CA VAL A 196 -15.09 -8.37 1.78
C VAL A 196 -14.89 -9.75 1.18
N LEU A 197 -14.91 -9.88 -0.15
CA LEU A 197 -14.82 -11.17 -0.80
C LEU A 197 -13.44 -11.82 -0.71
N SER A 198 -12.36 -11.03 -0.73
CA SER A 198 -11.00 -11.54 -0.55
C SER A 198 -10.74 -12.02 0.87
N HIS A 199 -11.21 -11.29 1.89
CA HIS A 199 -11.03 -11.69 3.29
C HIS A 199 -11.84 -12.94 3.66
N LEU A 200 -12.94 -13.23 2.98
CA LEU A 200 -13.70 -14.48 3.19
C LEU A 200 -12.82 -15.72 2.96
N PHE A 201 -11.82 -15.68 2.06
CA PHE A 201 -10.90 -16.81 1.87
C PHE A 201 -9.97 -17.05 3.08
N GLY A 202 -9.71 -16.02 3.88
CA GLY A 202 -8.84 -16.11 5.06
C GLY A 202 -9.57 -16.50 6.35
N VAL A 203 -10.90 -16.56 6.35
CA VAL A 203 -11.68 -16.94 7.52
C VAL A 203 -11.53 -18.44 7.76
N ARG A 204 -11.13 -18.81 8.98
CA ARG A 204 -11.16 -20.21 9.42
C ARG A 204 -12.59 -20.56 9.83
N VAL A 205 -13.31 -21.23 8.94
CA VAL A 205 -14.74 -21.53 9.18
C VAL A 205 -14.93 -22.49 10.35
N ILE A 206 -14.09 -23.54 10.50
CA ILE A 206 -14.35 -24.59 11.52
C ILE A 206 -13.11 -25.25 12.14
N THR A 207 -11.86 -24.93 11.77
CA THR A 207 -10.67 -25.63 12.34
C THR A 207 -10.54 -25.52 13.86
N ASP A 208 -11.10 -24.47 14.46
CA ASP A 208 -11.03 -24.28 15.92
C ASP A 208 -12.03 -25.19 16.68
N ASN A 209 -13.00 -25.80 15.99
CA ASN A 209 -14.06 -26.63 16.58
C ASN A 209 -14.22 -28.03 15.94
N LEU A 210 -13.42 -28.36 14.92
CA LEU A 210 -13.47 -29.66 14.26
C LEU A 210 -12.46 -30.63 14.92
N PRO A 211 -12.85 -31.87 15.27
CA PRO A 211 -11.89 -32.88 15.70
C PRO A 211 -10.79 -33.08 14.64
N ASN A 212 -9.55 -33.37 15.06
CA ASN A 212 -8.38 -33.59 14.18
C ASN A 212 -8.58 -34.69 13.10
N ASP A 213 -9.68 -35.44 13.13
CA ASP A 213 -9.97 -36.61 12.31
C ASP A 213 -10.92 -36.37 11.11
N ILE A 214 -11.22 -35.11 10.73
CA ILE A 214 -12.10 -34.84 9.56
C ILE A 214 -11.33 -34.65 8.25
N TYR A 215 -11.83 -35.33 7.21
CA TYR A 215 -11.40 -35.27 5.81
C TYR A 215 -11.25 -33.84 5.26
N SER A 216 -10.09 -33.54 4.67
CA SER A 216 -9.76 -32.26 4.01
C SER A 216 -10.83 -31.76 3.04
N GLY A 217 -11.51 -32.67 2.33
CA GLY A 217 -12.57 -32.31 1.37
C GLY A 217 -13.76 -31.56 1.98
N VAL A 218 -14.15 -31.88 3.22
CA VAL A 218 -15.27 -31.20 3.91
C VAL A 218 -14.87 -29.76 4.27
N TYR A 219 -13.63 -29.56 4.73
CA TYR A 219 -13.12 -28.23 5.07
C TYR A 219 -13.16 -27.28 3.87
N PHE A 220 -12.61 -27.70 2.72
CA PHE A 220 -12.61 -26.84 1.53
C PHE A 220 -14.00 -26.64 0.93
N PHE A 221 -14.94 -27.59 1.11
CA PHE A 221 -16.34 -27.39 0.74
C PHE A 221 -16.99 -26.25 1.53
N LEU A 222 -16.69 -26.15 2.82
CA LEU A 222 -17.21 -25.10 3.68
C LEU A 222 -16.62 -23.74 3.33
N VAL A 223 -15.31 -23.67 3.05
CA VAL A 223 -14.66 -22.44 2.52
C VAL A 223 -15.32 -22.02 1.20
N PHE A 224 -15.63 -22.98 0.32
CA PHE A 224 -16.37 -22.71 -0.92
C PHE A 224 -17.74 -22.08 -0.66
N LEU A 225 -18.57 -22.68 0.21
CA LEU A 225 -19.90 -22.15 0.53
C LEU A 225 -19.81 -20.75 1.15
N GLN A 226 -18.83 -20.53 2.02
CA GLN A 226 -18.60 -19.27 2.72
C GLN A 226 -18.30 -18.11 1.76
N VAL A 227 -17.64 -18.36 0.62
CA VAL A 227 -17.38 -17.34 -0.40
C VAL A 227 -18.54 -17.23 -1.40
N VAL A 228 -19.11 -18.36 -1.83
CA VAL A 228 -20.13 -18.38 -2.89
C VAL A 228 -21.46 -17.81 -2.43
N ILE A 229 -21.89 -18.04 -1.20
CA ILE A 229 -23.16 -17.50 -0.70
C ILE A 229 -23.14 -15.96 -0.69
N PRO A 230 -22.16 -15.28 -0.06
CA PRO A 230 -22.04 -13.82 -0.13
C PRO A 230 -21.85 -13.31 -1.57
N SER A 231 -21.06 -14.00 -2.39
CA SER A 231 -20.89 -13.64 -3.80
C SER A 231 -22.22 -13.68 -4.57
N GLY A 232 -23.07 -14.69 -4.31
CA GLY A 232 -24.41 -14.79 -4.89
C GLY A 232 -25.33 -13.63 -4.48
N ILE A 233 -25.25 -13.19 -3.22
CA ILE A 233 -25.97 -12.00 -2.73
C ILE A 233 -25.48 -10.74 -3.45
N VAL A 234 -24.16 -10.55 -3.54
CA VAL A 234 -23.53 -9.44 -4.28
C VAL A 234 -23.98 -9.44 -5.75
N ILE A 235 -23.96 -10.60 -6.41
CA ILE A 235 -24.45 -10.75 -7.79
C ILE A 235 -25.92 -10.36 -7.90
N TYR A 236 -26.78 -10.82 -6.99
CA TYR A 236 -28.20 -10.48 -6.99
C TYR A 236 -28.42 -8.96 -6.83
N VAL A 237 -27.79 -8.34 -5.83
CA VAL A 237 -27.94 -6.91 -5.53
C VAL A 237 -27.43 -6.05 -6.69
N TYR A 238 -26.22 -6.31 -7.19
CA TYR A 238 -25.63 -5.53 -8.28
C TYR A 238 -26.19 -5.88 -9.66
N LYS A 239 -26.99 -6.95 -9.80
CA LYS A 239 -27.74 -7.20 -11.03
C LYS A 239 -29.10 -6.54 -11.01
N LYS A 240 -29.86 -6.70 -9.92
CA LYS A 240 -31.29 -6.33 -9.85
C LYS A 240 -31.53 -4.95 -9.25
N CYS A 241 -30.82 -4.61 -8.17
CA CYS A 241 -31.09 -3.37 -7.42
C CYS A 241 -30.25 -2.20 -7.96
N ARG A 242 -28.97 -2.43 -8.26
CA ARG A 242 -28.01 -1.38 -8.64
C ARG A 242 -26.95 -1.90 -9.59
N PHE A 243 -27.15 -1.78 -10.90
CA PHE A 243 -26.18 -2.28 -11.89
C PHE A 243 -24.76 -1.73 -11.67
N ASP A 244 -23.82 -2.59 -11.24
CA ASP A 244 -22.37 -2.32 -11.24
C ASP A 244 -21.62 -3.52 -11.78
N PHE A 245 -21.11 -3.37 -13.00
CA PHE A 245 -20.50 -4.47 -13.72
C PHE A 245 -19.16 -4.91 -13.12
N VAL A 246 -18.39 -4.02 -12.49
CA VAL A 246 -17.08 -4.39 -11.90
C VAL A 246 -17.30 -5.27 -10.67
N ASN A 247 -18.30 -4.95 -9.84
CA ASN A 247 -18.64 -5.75 -8.67
C ASN A 247 -19.22 -7.12 -9.06
N LEU A 248 -20.01 -7.18 -10.15
CA LEU A 248 -20.49 -8.45 -10.72
C LEU A 248 -19.33 -9.35 -11.17
N ILE A 249 -18.33 -8.79 -11.88
CA ILE A 249 -17.13 -9.53 -12.28
C ILE A 249 -16.36 -9.99 -11.04
N THR A 250 -16.14 -9.12 -10.07
CA THR A 250 -15.39 -9.43 -8.84
C THR A 250 -16.02 -10.60 -8.08
N ALA A 251 -17.34 -10.56 -7.85
CA ALA A 251 -18.07 -11.64 -7.18
C ALA A 251 -18.06 -12.96 -7.95
N THR A 252 -18.11 -12.88 -9.29
CA THR A 252 -18.04 -14.06 -10.15
C THR A 252 -16.65 -14.70 -10.09
N ILE A 253 -15.58 -13.90 -10.14
CA ILE A 253 -14.20 -14.38 -10.02
C ILE A 253 -14.00 -15.06 -8.66
N CYS A 254 -14.38 -14.40 -7.55
CA CYS A 254 -14.27 -14.99 -6.22
C CYS A 254 -15.05 -16.32 -6.11
N SER A 255 -16.24 -16.42 -6.70
CA SER A 255 -17.01 -17.67 -6.72
C SER A 255 -16.29 -18.80 -7.47
N ILE A 256 -15.71 -18.50 -8.63
CA ILE A 256 -14.99 -19.48 -9.45
C ILE A 256 -13.69 -19.89 -8.76
N VAL A 257 -12.95 -18.94 -8.17
CA VAL A 257 -11.72 -19.24 -7.41
C VAL A 257 -12.04 -20.14 -6.21
N ALA A 258 -13.09 -19.82 -5.45
CA ALA A 258 -13.51 -20.65 -4.32
C ALA A 258 -13.91 -22.06 -4.75
N PHE A 259 -14.66 -22.18 -5.86
CA PHE A 259 -15.00 -23.49 -6.43
C PHE A 259 -13.74 -24.25 -6.89
N GLY A 260 -12.78 -23.53 -7.48
CA GLY A 260 -11.51 -24.09 -7.91
C GLY A 260 -10.70 -24.64 -6.76
N ILE A 261 -10.55 -23.88 -5.67
CA ILE A 261 -9.87 -24.34 -4.45
C ILE A 261 -10.52 -25.62 -3.92
N PHE A 262 -11.85 -25.68 -3.87
CA PHE A 262 -12.58 -26.87 -3.45
C PHE A 262 -12.38 -28.08 -4.38
N LEU A 263 -12.40 -27.90 -5.70
CA LEU A 263 -12.15 -29.01 -6.61
C LEU A 263 -10.71 -29.50 -6.50
N PHE A 264 -9.73 -28.59 -6.54
CA PHE A 264 -8.32 -28.94 -6.53
C PHE A 264 -7.84 -29.52 -5.20
N SER A 265 -8.50 -29.20 -4.07
CA SER A 265 -8.20 -29.85 -2.79
C SER A 265 -8.61 -31.32 -2.72
N ASN A 266 -9.49 -31.77 -3.62
CA ASN A 266 -9.97 -33.15 -3.69
C ASN A 266 -9.28 -33.95 -4.82
N VAL A 267 -8.21 -33.40 -5.41
CA VAL A 267 -7.46 -34.08 -6.47
C VAL A 267 -6.74 -35.31 -5.94
N ASN A 268 -7.15 -36.47 -6.42
CA ASN A 268 -6.57 -37.78 -6.09
C ASN A 268 -5.86 -38.45 -7.29
N SER A 269 -6.06 -37.93 -8.50
CA SER A 269 -5.42 -38.41 -9.71
C SER A 269 -5.25 -37.28 -10.73
N GLY A 270 -4.34 -37.47 -11.69
CA GLY A 270 -4.19 -36.55 -12.80
C GLY A 270 -5.48 -36.38 -13.61
N ASP A 271 -6.19 -37.48 -13.87
CA ASP A 271 -7.46 -37.45 -14.63
C ASP A 271 -8.52 -36.60 -13.92
N PHE A 272 -8.60 -36.69 -12.59
CA PHE A 272 -9.50 -35.85 -11.80
C PHE A 272 -9.09 -34.37 -11.86
N ALA A 273 -7.79 -34.06 -11.81
CA ALA A 273 -7.29 -32.68 -11.96
C ALA A 273 -7.69 -32.07 -13.31
N VAL A 274 -7.63 -32.86 -14.39
CA VAL A 274 -8.10 -32.43 -15.72
C VAL A 274 -9.61 -32.20 -15.71
N LEU A 275 -10.39 -33.14 -15.19
CA LEU A 275 -11.85 -33.01 -15.16
C LEU A 275 -12.28 -31.77 -14.35
N ALA A 276 -11.65 -31.55 -13.20
CA ALA A 276 -11.85 -30.37 -12.37
C ALA A 276 -11.54 -29.07 -13.12
N GLY A 277 -10.40 -29.03 -13.81
CA GLY A 277 -10.01 -27.89 -14.64
C GLY A 277 -10.98 -27.63 -15.81
N LEU A 278 -11.46 -28.68 -16.49
CA LEU A 278 -12.44 -28.57 -17.58
C LEU A 278 -13.78 -28.04 -17.06
N LEU A 279 -14.22 -28.54 -15.90
CA LEU A 279 -15.44 -28.08 -15.26
C LEU A 279 -15.36 -26.59 -14.91
N LEU A 280 -14.23 -26.14 -14.32
CA LEU A 280 -13.98 -24.72 -14.04
C LEU A 280 -13.97 -23.88 -15.31
N PHE A 281 -13.35 -24.37 -16.38
CA PHE A 281 -13.32 -23.68 -17.66
C PHE A 281 -14.74 -23.48 -18.22
N ILE A 282 -15.54 -24.55 -18.28
CA ILE A 282 -16.92 -24.51 -18.78
C ILE A 282 -17.78 -23.53 -17.95
N ILE A 283 -17.69 -23.61 -16.62
CA ILE A 283 -18.40 -22.70 -15.71
C ILE A 283 -17.99 -21.25 -15.95
N THR A 284 -16.70 -20.99 -16.15
CA THR A 284 -16.19 -19.64 -16.41
C THR A 284 -16.70 -19.10 -17.74
N ILE A 285 -16.69 -19.91 -18.80
CA ILE A 285 -17.25 -19.53 -20.11
C ILE A 285 -18.75 -19.23 -19.99
N PHE A 286 -19.50 -20.09 -19.29
CA PHE A 286 -20.92 -19.85 -19.04
C PHE A 286 -21.17 -18.55 -18.28
N ALA A 287 -20.37 -18.29 -17.23
CA ALA A 287 -20.44 -17.06 -16.47
C ALA A 287 -20.15 -15.82 -17.34
N ILE A 288 -19.15 -15.90 -18.22
CA ILE A 288 -18.85 -14.84 -19.21
C ILE A 288 -20.04 -14.58 -20.12
N MET A 289 -20.66 -15.63 -20.69
CA MET A 289 -21.83 -15.49 -21.55
C MET A 289 -23.00 -14.82 -20.82
N LEU A 290 -23.24 -15.22 -19.58
CA LEU A 290 -24.30 -14.68 -18.73
C LEU A 290 -24.06 -13.20 -18.40
N LEU A 291 -22.86 -12.86 -17.96
CA LEU A 291 -22.46 -11.49 -17.63
C LEU A 291 -22.48 -10.58 -18.85
N HIS A 292 -22.02 -11.07 -20.00
CA HIS A 292 -22.08 -10.33 -21.27
C HIS A 292 -23.52 -10.04 -21.70
N SER A 293 -24.41 -11.03 -21.54
CA SER A 293 -25.84 -10.84 -21.82
C SER A 293 -26.43 -9.74 -20.95
N TRP A 294 -26.17 -9.77 -19.63
CA TRP A 294 -26.63 -8.72 -18.71
C TRP A 294 -26.03 -7.35 -19.04
N TYR A 295 -24.75 -7.31 -19.43
CA TYR A 295 -24.09 -6.07 -19.85
C TYR A 295 -24.73 -5.46 -21.10
N LYS A 296 -24.97 -6.28 -22.15
CA LYS A 296 -25.64 -5.83 -23.38
C LYS A 296 -27.08 -5.38 -23.12
N GLN A 297 -27.79 -6.07 -22.23
CA GLN A 297 -29.15 -5.67 -21.86
C GLN A 297 -29.18 -4.29 -21.21
N HIS A 298 -28.20 -3.97 -20.35
CA HIS A 298 -28.13 -2.70 -19.66
C HIS A 298 -27.52 -1.57 -20.51
N TYR A 299 -26.56 -1.89 -21.39
CA TYR A 299 -25.89 -0.94 -22.29
C TYR A 299 -26.02 -1.34 -23.77
N PRO A 300 -27.22 -1.28 -24.36
CA PRO A 300 -27.47 -1.75 -25.72
C PRO A 300 -26.72 -0.96 -26.80
N HIS A 301 -26.36 0.30 -26.51
CA HIS A 301 -25.63 1.17 -27.43
C HIS A 301 -24.12 0.90 -27.46
N LEU A 302 -23.56 0.18 -26.48
CA LEU A 302 -22.13 -0.14 -26.42
C LEU A 302 -21.88 -1.44 -27.18
N LYS A 303 -21.32 -1.32 -28.39
CA LYS A 303 -20.98 -2.48 -29.25
C LYS A 303 -19.79 -3.30 -28.75
N ASN A 304 -18.92 -2.69 -27.95
CA ASN A 304 -17.69 -3.31 -27.47
C ASN A 304 -17.91 -4.01 -26.12
N ILE A 305 -17.16 -5.10 -25.93
CA ILE A 305 -17.11 -5.82 -24.65
C ILE A 305 -16.46 -4.93 -23.60
N SER A 306 -17.04 -4.93 -22.40
CA SER A 306 -16.48 -4.21 -21.26
C SER A 306 -15.08 -4.74 -20.93
N TRP A 307 -14.14 -3.83 -20.67
CA TRP A 307 -12.78 -4.18 -20.24
C TRP A 307 -12.78 -5.06 -18.99
N ALA A 308 -13.78 -4.92 -18.11
CA ALA A 308 -13.88 -5.73 -16.89
C ALA A 308 -14.21 -7.19 -17.22
N LEU A 309 -14.99 -7.45 -18.28
CA LEU A 309 -15.25 -8.81 -18.75
C LEU A 309 -13.98 -9.45 -19.33
N SER A 310 -13.07 -8.63 -19.89
CA SER A 310 -11.78 -9.12 -20.36
C SER A 310 -10.92 -9.71 -19.24
N ILE A 311 -11.07 -9.29 -17.99
CA ILE A 311 -10.37 -9.90 -16.85
C ILE A 311 -10.86 -11.34 -16.64
N LEU A 312 -12.17 -11.54 -16.58
CA LEU A 312 -12.76 -12.88 -16.42
C LEU A 312 -12.44 -13.77 -17.62
N LEU A 313 -12.40 -13.17 -18.82
CA LEU A 313 -11.94 -13.85 -20.01
C LEU A 313 -10.52 -14.37 -19.85
N ILE A 314 -9.56 -13.49 -19.50
CA ILE A 314 -8.15 -13.85 -19.25
C ILE A 314 -8.05 -14.97 -18.21
N PHE A 315 -8.87 -14.89 -17.15
CA PHE A 315 -8.94 -15.91 -16.12
C PHE A 315 -9.45 -17.26 -16.66
N ALA A 316 -10.48 -17.26 -17.52
CA ALA A 316 -10.97 -18.45 -18.21
C ALA A 316 -9.89 -19.06 -19.10
N ILE A 317 -9.14 -18.23 -19.83
CA ILE A 317 -7.99 -18.69 -20.62
C ILE A 317 -7.07 -19.46 -19.72
N PHE A 318 -6.62 -18.83 -18.64
CA PHE A 318 -5.61 -19.35 -17.74
C PHE A 318 -6.00 -20.74 -17.22
N ILE A 319 -7.24 -20.89 -16.73
CA ILE A 319 -7.79 -22.18 -16.32
C ILE A 319 -7.73 -23.19 -17.47
N GLY A 320 -8.18 -22.81 -18.67
CA GLY A 320 -8.13 -23.66 -19.86
C GLY A 320 -6.71 -24.10 -20.24
N ILE A 321 -5.73 -23.18 -20.16
CA ILE A 321 -4.30 -23.49 -20.41
C ILE A 321 -3.83 -24.57 -19.44
N VAL A 322 -3.98 -24.30 -18.14
CA VAL A 322 -3.43 -25.14 -17.07
C VAL A 322 -4.08 -26.52 -17.13
N THR A 323 -5.38 -26.58 -17.41
CA THR A 323 -6.10 -27.84 -17.59
C THR A 323 -5.59 -28.62 -18.80
N ALA A 324 -5.43 -27.95 -19.95
CA ALA A 324 -4.92 -28.58 -21.16
C ALA A 324 -3.46 -29.05 -20.98
N LEU A 325 -2.66 -28.33 -20.20
CA LEU A 325 -1.30 -28.73 -19.81
C LEU A 325 -1.29 -30.01 -19.01
N ILE A 326 -2.07 -30.06 -17.93
CA ILE A 326 -2.14 -31.23 -17.06
C ILE A 326 -2.60 -32.44 -17.89
N TRP A 327 -3.64 -32.27 -18.72
CA TRP A 327 -4.13 -33.36 -19.57
C TRP A 327 -3.11 -33.83 -20.60
N LEU A 328 -2.44 -32.91 -21.27
CA LEU A 328 -1.45 -33.26 -22.28
C LEU A 328 -0.24 -33.97 -21.63
N PHE A 329 0.21 -33.48 -20.48
CA PHE A 329 1.31 -34.08 -19.72
C PHE A 329 1.01 -35.53 -19.34
N LEU A 330 -0.21 -35.79 -18.86
CA LEU A 330 -0.68 -37.12 -18.50
C LEU A 330 -0.86 -38.04 -19.72
N THR A 331 -1.44 -37.53 -20.81
CA THR A 331 -1.76 -38.34 -22.00
C THR A 331 -0.56 -38.69 -22.85
N LEU A 332 0.39 -37.76 -23.00
CA LEU A 332 1.62 -38.02 -23.73
C LEU A 332 2.66 -38.79 -22.90
N ASN A 333 2.32 -39.13 -21.64
CA ASN A 333 3.22 -39.74 -20.66
C ASN A 333 4.60 -39.08 -20.66
N VAL A 334 4.59 -37.74 -20.76
CA VAL A 334 5.82 -36.97 -20.90
C VAL A 334 6.52 -37.02 -19.56
N SER A 335 7.60 -37.76 -19.47
CA SER A 335 8.39 -37.86 -18.23
C SER A 335 9.05 -36.53 -17.85
N GLU A 336 9.19 -35.60 -18.81
CA GLU A 336 9.86 -34.31 -18.63
C GLU A 336 8.89 -33.12 -18.78
N PRO A 337 8.69 -32.29 -17.74
CA PRO A 337 7.74 -31.16 -17.76
C PRO A 337 8.03 -30.14 -18.86
N LYS A 338 9.31 -29.95 -19.21
CA LYS A 338 9.75 -29.02 -20.26
C LYS A 338 9.23 -29.42 -21.65
N THR A 339 9.40 -30.68 -22.06
CA THR A 339 8.95 -31.11 -23.40
C THR A 339 7.42 -31.05 -23.51
N GLY A 340 6.71 -31.26 -22.41
CA GLY A 340 5.25 -31.06 -22.33
C GLY A 340 4.81 -29.61 -22.62
N LEU A 341 5.53 -28.61 -22.09
CA LEU A 341 5.25 -27.18 -22.35
C LEU A 341 5.41 -26.83 -23.84
N LEU A 342 6.45 -27.34 -24.51
CA LEU A 342 6.66 -27.11 -25.93
C LEU A 342 5.54 -27.73 -26.77
N ILE A 343 5.25 -29.02 -26.57
CA ILE A 343 4.25 -29.74 -27.37
C ILE A 343 2.89 -29.04 -27.23
N LEU A 344 2.50 -28.64 -26.01
CA LEU A 344 1.25 -27.92 -25.83
C LEU A 344 1.27 -26.56 -26.52
N SER A 345 2.36 -25.79 -26.37
CA SER A 345 2.44 -24.48 -27.01
C SER A 345 2.23 -24.57 -28.52
N VAL A 346 2.81 -25.59 -29.17
CA VAL A 346 2.70 -25.85 -30.60
C VAL A 346 1.26 -26.23 -30.97
N ILE A 347 0.66 -27.21 -30.28
CA ILE A 347 -0.73 -27.65 -30.53
C ILE A 347 -1.68 -26.46 -30.44
N VAL A 348 -1.55 -25.66 -29.36
CA VAL A 348 -2.45 -24.53 -29.12
C VAL A 348 -2.27 -23.43 -30.16
N LEU A 349 -1.03 -23.11 -30.56
CA LEU A 349 -0.78 -22.13 -31.60
C LEU A 349 -1.33 -22.59 -32.96
N PHE A 350 -1.25 -23.88 -33.29
CA PHE A 350 -1.90 -24.42 -34.48
C PHE A 350 -3.43 -24.33 -34.43
N ILE A 351 -4.04 -24.61 -33.29
CA ILE A 351 -5.48 -24.39 -33.08
C ILE A 351 -5.82 -22.91 -33.26
N ALA A 352 -5.03 -22.00 -32.67
CA ALA A 352 -5.23 -20.56 -32.79
C ALA A 352 -5.14 -20.08 -34.25
N LEU A 353 -4.15 -20.57 -34.99
CA LEU A 353 -3.96 -20.30 -36.42
C LEU A 353 -5.11 -20.86 -37.25
N GLY A 354 -5.52 -22.11 -37.00
CA GLY A 354 -6.66 -22.73 -37.67
C GLY A 354 -7.96 -21.95 -37.46
N LEU A 355 -8.25 -21.56 -36.21
CA LEU A 355 -9.42 -20.73 -35.89
C LEU A 355 -9.34 -19.33 -36.52
N HIS A 356 -8.13 -18.75 -36.61
CA HIS A 356 -7.90 -17.46 -37.25
C HIS A 356 -8.17 -17.49 -38.76
N PHE A 357 -7.58 -18.45 -39.47
CA PHE A 357 -7.77 -18.59 -40.92
C PHE A 357 -9.18 -19.08 -41.27
N GLY A 358 -9.82 -19.87 -40.40
CA GLY A 358 -11.22 -20.25 -40.55
C GLY A 358 -12.21 -19.12 -40.30
N ASN A 359 -11.82 -18.08 -39.56
CA ASN A 359 -12.69 -16.94 -39.22
C ASN A 359 -11.96 -15.57 -39.40
N PRO A 360 -11.61 -15.18 -40.65
CA PRO A 360 -10.83 -13.97 -40.91
C PRO A 360 -11.56 -12.67 -40.54
N HIS A 361 -12.90 -12.68 -40.52
CA HIS A 361 -13.77 -11.58 -40.08
C HIS A 361 -14.58 -11.94 -38.83
N ALA A 362 -13.97 -12.68 -37.91
CA ALA A 362 -14.60 -13.09 -36.66
C ALA A 362 -15.30 -11.93 -35.94
N GLU A 363 -16.58 -12.11 -35.59
CA GLU A 363 -17.30 -11.19 -34.70
C GLU A 363 -16.57 -11.03 -33.36
N SER A 364 -16.92 -10.01 -32.58
CA SER A 364 -16.26 -9.66 -31.30
C SER A 364 -16.02 -10.86 -30.36
N HIS A 365 -16.92 -11.85 -30.34
CA HIS A 365 -16.82 -13.05 -29.51
C HIS A 365 -15.78 -14.06 -30.03
N MET A 366 -15.89 -14.45 -31.31
CA MET A 366 -14.93 -15.36 -31.94
C MET A 366 -13.53 -14.74 -32.02
N SER A 367 -13.46 -13.42 -32.21
CA SER A 367 -12.20 -12.68 -32.17
C SER A 367 -11.52 -12.85 -30.80
N ILE A 368 -12.28 -12.65 -29.72
CA ILE A 368 -11.79 -12.85 -28.37
C ILE A 368 -11.26 -14.28 -28.17
N ILE A 369 -12.04 -15.30 -28.53
CA ILE A 369 -11.67 -16.72 -28.37
C ILE A 369 -10.36 -17.04 -29.12
N ILE A 370 -10.20 -16.55 -30.34
CA ILE A 370 -8.96 -16.76 -31.09
C ILE A 370 -7.79 -16.05 -30.40
N GLY A 371 -7.98 -14.81 -29.95
CA GLY A 371 -6.95 -14.07 -29.24
C GLY A 371 -6.52 -14.74 -27.93
N ILE A 372 -7.47 -15.41 -27.27
CA ILE A 372 -7.21 -16.24 -26.09
C ILE A 372 -6.25 -17.38 -26.40
N PHE A 373 -6.53 -18.17 -27.45
CA PHE A 373 -5.67 -19.30 -27.81
C PHE A 373 -4.27 -18.83 -28.23
N PHE A 374 -4.15 -17.68 -28.91
CA PHE A 374 -2.84 -17.07 -29.15
C PHE A 374 -2.12 -16.72 -27.85
N PHE A 375 -2.76 -15.98 -26.94
CA PHE A 375 -2.17 -15.60 -25.66
C PHE A 375 -1.73 -16.83 -24.85
N MET A 376 -2.54 -17.88 -24.88
CA MET A 376 -2.25 -19.15 -24.24
C MET A 376 -1.00 -19.82 -24.81
N GLY A 377 -0.95 -19.98 -26.13
CA GLY A 377 0.24 -20.49 -26.82
C GLY A 377 1.49 -19.69 -26.48
N TYR A 378 1.40 -18.36 -26.37
CA TYR A 378 2.53 -17.50 -26.01
C TYR A 378 3.05 -17.72 -24.58
N ASN A 379 2.17 -17.86 -23.59
CA ASN A 379 2.58 -18.12 -22.20
C ASN A 379 3.24 -19.50 -22.05
N LEU A 380 2.70 -20.52 -22.71
CA LEU A 380 3.25 -21.87 -22.71
C LEU A 380 4.63 -21.92 -23.35
N LEU A 381 4.77 -21.24 -24.49
CA LEU A 381 6.04 -21.13 -25.19
C LEU A 381 7.06 -20.36 -24.34
N ALA A 382 6.65 -19.28 -23.67
CA ALA A 382 7.50 -18.56 -22.72
C ALA A 382 7.95 -19.47 -21.56
N GLY A 383 7.02 -20.26 -21.00
CA GLY A 383 7.32 -21.25 -19.97
C GLY A 383 8.33 -22.30 -20.44
N TYR A 384 8.21 -22.81 -21.67
CA TYR A 384 9.18 -23.74 -22.24
C TYR A 384 10.59 -23.13 -22.32
N PHE A 385 10.72 -21.91 -22.81
CA PHE A 385 11.99 -21.21 -22.91
C PHE A 385 12.60 -20.87 -21.55
N LEU A 386 11.75 -20.64 -20.54
CA LEU A 386 12.18 -20.33 -19.19
C LEU A 386 12.37 -21.57 -18.29
N ALA A 387 11.91 -22.77 -18.69
CA ALA A 387 11.98 -23.96 -17.85
C ALA A 387 13.42 -24.31 -17.42
N ASP A 388 14.37 -24.27 -18.36
CA ASP A 388 15.79 -24.50 -18.04
C ASP A 388 16.38 -23.47 -17.08
N VAL A 389 15.84 -22.25 -17.08
CA VAL A 389 16.29 -21.15 -16.22
C VAL A 389 15.97 -21.44 -14.76
N PHE A 390 14.78 -22.00 -14.53
CA PHE A 390 14.35 -22.39 -13.19
C PHE A 390 15.07 -23.65 -12.70
N ASP A 391 15.38 -24.59 -13.61
CA ASP A 391 16.05 -25.84 -13.27
C ASP A 391 17.57 -25.70 -13.05
N SER A 392 18.22 -24.70 -13.69
CA SER A 392 19.67 -24.51 -13.63
C SER A 392 20.10 -23.22 -12.92
N TYR A 393 19.23 -22.67 -12.06
CA TYR A 393 19.43 -21.40 -11.38
C TYR A 393 20.80 -21.36 -10.67
N GLY A 394 21.74 -20.59 -11.22
CA GLY A 394 23.10 -20.42 -10.70
C GLY A 394 24.22 -21.25 -11.34
N GLU A 395 23.93 -22.24 -12.20
CA GLU A 395 24.96 -23.11 -12.80
C GLU A 395 25.29 -22.83 -14.27
N ARG A 396 24.38 -22.20 -15.03
CA ARG A 396 24.62 -21.83 -16.44
C ARG A 396 24.09 -20.43 -16.76
N ALA A 397 24.94 -19.60 -17.38
CA ALA A 397 24.49 -18.35 -17.97
C ALA A 397 23.49 -18.63 -19.10
N LEU A 398 22.30 -18.03 -19.01
CA LEU A 398 21.29 -18.05 -20.05
C LEU A 398 21.86 -17.58 -21.40
N ALA A 399 21.70 -18.39 -22.46
CA ALA A 399 22.08 -18.00 -23.82
C ALA A 399 21.10 -16.96 -24.38
N CYS A 400 21.60 -15.87 -24.97
CA CYS A 400 20.79 -14.79 -25.57
C CYS A 400 19.84 -15.31 -26.67
N ASP A 401 20.17 -16.45 -27.25
CA ASP A 401 19.39 -17.12 -28.28
C ASP A 401 17.95 -17.46 -27.82
N ILE A 402 17.75 -17.74 -26.52
CA ILE A 402 16.46 -18.12 -25.94
C ILE A 402 15.42 -16.98 -26.04
N PRO A 403 15.63 -15.80 -25.42
CA PRO A 403 14.69 -14.69 -25.56
C PRO A 403 14.59 -14.18 -27.01
N LEU A 404 15.68 -14.19 -27.77
CA LEU A 404 15.66 -13.80 -29.19
C LEU A 404 14.73 -14.69 -30.01
N LEU A 405 14.86 -16.01 -29.89
CA LEU A 405 14.05 -16.97 -30.63
C LEU A 405 12.57 -16.89 -30.21
N PHE A 406 12.30 -16.73 -28.91
CA PHE A 406 10.95 -16.45 -28.42
C PHE A 406 10.37 -15.18 -29.07
N THR A 407 11.11 -14.06 -29.05
CA THR A 407 10.61 -12.82 -29.65
C THR A 407 10.45 -12.89 -31.16
N ALA A 408 11.28 -13.64 -31.88
CA ALA A 408 11.13 -13.85 -33.32
C ALA A 408 9.82 -14.58 -33.64
N ILE A 409 9.52 -15.67 -32.92
CA ILE A 409 8.26 -16.42 -33.08
C ILE A 409 7.06 -15.54 -32.76
N ILE A 410 7.10 -14.84 -31.62
CA ILE A 410 5.99 -13.98 -31.19
C ILE A 410 5.78 -12.80 -32.15
N SER A 411 6.85 -12.22 -32.70
CA SER A 411 6.75 -11.10 -33.64
C SER A 411 6.05 -11.47 -34.94
N LEU A 412 6.26 -12.69 -35.44
CA LEU A 412 5.54 -13.23 -36.60
C LEU A 412 4.03 -13.32 -36.33
N LEU A 413 3.66 -13.70 -35.11
CA LEU A 413 2.26 -13.92 -34.72
C LEU A 413 1.57 -12.63 -34.24
N TYR A 414 2.33 -11.65 -33.74
CA TYR A 414 1.83 -10.40 -33.17
C TYR A 414 0.96 -9.59 -34.15
N PHE A 415 1.33 -9.58 -35.43
CA PHE A 415 0.65 -8.78 -36.45
C PHE A 415 -0.62 -9.44 -37.00
N LEU A 416 -0.83 -10.74 -36.78
CA LEU A 416 -2.02 -11.48 -37.23
C LEU A 416 -3.31 -10.89 -36.65
N ARG A 417 -3.24 -10.43 -35.39
CA ARG A 417 -4.38 -10.01 -34.59
C ARG A 417 -4.29 -8.54 -34.23
N LYS A 418 -5.41 -7.81 -34.29
CA LYS A 418 -5.47 -6.34 -34.12
C LYS A 418 -6.00 -5.92 -32.75
N GLU A 419 -6.40 -6.87 -31.91
CA GLU A 419 -6.97 -6.63 -30.60
C GLU A 419 -5.96 -5.98 -29.66
N SER A 420 -6.31 -4.83 -29.08
CA SER A 420 -5.40 -4.07 -28.23
C SER A 420 -5.01 -4.81 -26.96
N TRP A 421 -5.95 -5.52 -26.32
CA TRP A 421 -5.68 -6.27 -25.09
C TRP A 421 -4.67 -7.40 -25.32
N LEU A 422 -4.83 -8.17 -26.40
CA LEU A 422 -3.94 -9.29 -26.73
C LEU A 422 -2.53 -8.78 -27.02
N ARG A 423 -2.41 -7.75 -27.85
CA ARG A 423 -1.13 -7.12 -28.16
C ARG A 423 -0.44 -6.56 -26.91
N THR A 424 -1.22 -5.96 -26.01
CA THR A 424 -0.70 -5.42 -24.74
C THR A 424 -0.10 -6.54 -23.90
N LEU A 425 -0.87 -7.60 -23.63
CA LEU A 425 -0.41 -8.68 -22.78
C LEU A 425 0.73 -9.50 -23.43
N THR A 426 0.70 -9.68 -24.76
CA THR A 426 1.79 -10.34 -25.50
C THR A 426 3.11 -9.60 -25.32
N LEU A 427 3.09 -8.26 -25.40
CA LEU A 427 4.27 -7.44 -25.13
C LEU A 427 4.72 -7.55 -23.67
N VAL A 428 3.80 -7.63 -22.71
CA VAL A 428 4.14 -7.86 -21.30
C VAL A 428 4.87 -9.19 -21.11
N ILE A 429 4.42 -10.28 -21.76
CA ILE A 429 5.14 -11.58 -21.71
C ILE A 429 6.55 -11.43 -22.29
N VAL A 430 6.67 -10.83 -23.47
CA VAL A 430 7.97 -10.61 -24.12
C VAL A 430 8.92 -9.84 -23.21
N LEU A 431 8.44 -8.76 -22.59
CA LEU A 431 9.21 -7.99 -21.62
C LEU A 431 9.56 -8.82 -20.39
N GLY A 432 8.64 -9.65 -19.90
CA GLY A 432 8.89 -10.58 -18.78
C GLY A 432 10.02 -11.57 -19.07
N VAL A 433 10.00 -12.24 -20.23
CA VAL A 433 11.05 -13.18 -20.65
C VAL A 433 12.40 -12.47 -20.75
N TRP A 434 12.45 -11.29 -21.38
CA TRP A 434 13.67 -10.49 -21.44
C TRP A 434 14.16 -10.04 -20.07
N HIS A 435 13.27 -9.66 -19.17
CA HIS A 435 13.65 -9.22 -17.84
C HIS A 435 14.23 -10.34 -16.99
N ILE A 436 13.62 -11.52 -17.02
CA ILE A 436 14.17 -12.71 -16.34
C ILE A 436 15.55 -13.03 -16.91
N TYR A 437 15.69 -13.07 -18.25
CA TYR A 437 16.97 -13.28 -18.92
C TYR A 437 18.05 -12.30 -18.48
N LEU A 438 17.76 -11.00 -18.55
CA LEU A 438 18.74 -9.96 -18.23
C LEU A 438 19.10 -9.94 -16.74
N THR A 439 18.16 -10.31 -15.87
CA THR A 439 18.39 -10.40 -14.42
C THR A 439 19.26 -11.61 -14.08
N ASP A 440 19.03 -12.76 -14.70
CA ASP A 440 19.87 -13.95 -14.56
C ASP A 440 21.30 -13.71 -15.07
N CYS A 441 21.46 -13.06 -16.24
CA CYS A 441 22.77 -12.64 -16.74
C CYS A 441 23.51 -11.71 -15.77
N ALA A 442 22.78 -10.83 -15.06
CA ALA A 442 23.38 -9.95 -14.06
C ALA A 442 23.79 -10.69 -12.77
N MET A 443 23.06 -11.75 -12.40
CA MET A 443 23.28 -12.52 -11.16
C MET A 443 24.29 -13.65 -11.30
N GLY A 444 24.32 -14.38 -12.43
CA GLY A 444 25.29 -15.47 -12.64
C GLY A 444 26.75 -15.00 -12.71
N ASP A 445 26.93 -13.75 -13.12
CA ASP A 445 28.21 -13.10 -13.32
C ASP A 445 28.72 -12.41 -12.00
N LEU A 446 27.88 -12.36 -10.96
CA LEU A 446 28.26 -11.92 -9.59
C LEU A 446 29.26 -12.89 -8.92
N SER A 447 29.37 -14.13 -9.40
CA SER A 447 30.37 -15.10 -8.95
C SER A 447 31.79 -14.81 -9.46
N ARG A 448 31.93 -13.93 -10.46
CA ARG A 448 33.23 -13.49 -11.02
C ARG A 448 33.34 -11.96 -11.02
N ALA A 449 33.81 -11.45 -9.88
CA ALA A 449 34.47 -10.15 -9.71
C ALA A 449 33.62 -8.87 -9.90
N ASN A 450 33.39 -8.15 -8.80
CA ASN A 450 33.44 -6.69 -8.55
C ASN A 450 33.27 -5.62 -9.68
N HIS A 451 32.71 -5.93 -10.86
CA HIS A 451 32.72 -5.02 -12.01
C HIS A 451 31.39 -4.93 -12.80
N ILE A 452 30.32 -5.59 -12.36
CA ILE A 452 29.05 -5.70 -13.13
C ILE A 452 28.00 -4.66 -12.73
N GLU A 453 28.16 -3.99 -11.59
CA GLU A 453 27.19 -3.03 -11.02
C GLU A 453 26.88 -1.82 -11.91
N TYR A 454 27.61 -1.60 -13.01
CA TYR A 454 27.50 -0.40 -13.84
C TYR A 454 26.99 -0.63 -15.29
N ARG A 455 26.66 -1.86 -15.69
CA ARG A 455 26.33 -2.18 -17.11
C ARG A 455 24.89 -2.62 -17.36
N TYR A 456 24.19 -3.17 -16.37
CA TYR A 456 22.79 -3.57 -16.49
C TYR A 456 21.86 -2.36 -16.35
N VAL A 457 20.82 -2.26 -17.18
CA VAL A 457 19.67 -1.36 -16.95
C VAL A 457 18.48 -2.27 -16.71
N PRO A 458 17.87 -2.26 -15.51
CA PRO A 458 16.63 -2.96 -15.29
C PRO A 458 15.58 -2.56 -16.31
N LEU A 459 14.98 -3.56 -16.96
CA LEU A 459 14.10 -3.35 -18.11
C LEU A 459 12.92 -2.43 -17.77
N TYR A 460 12.49 -2.41 -16.50
CA TYR A 460 11.40 -1.55 -16.05
C TYR A 460 11.71 -0.04 -16.19
N PHE A 461 12.98 0.41 -16.11
CA PHE A 461 13.33 1.82 -16.38
C PHE A 461 13.22 2.15 -17.88
N VAL A 462 13.61 1.20 -18.73
CA VAL A 462 13.45 1.32 -20.19
C VAL A 462 11.97 1.45 -20.54
N THR A 463 11.12 0.61 -19.93
CA THR A 463 9.68 0.67 -20.17
C THR A 463 9.04 1.89 -19.53
N MET A 464 9.56 2.46 -18.43
CA MET A 464 9.07 3.73 -17.89
C MET A 464 9.26 4.87 -18.89
N LEU A 465 10.47 5.01 -19.45
CA LEU A 465 10.75 6.01 -20.47
C LEU A 465 9.93 5.74 -21.74
N GLY A 466 9.88 4.48 -22.18
CA GLY A 466 9.08 4.05 -23.32
C GLY A 466 7.59 4.33 -23.13
N CYS A 467 7.05 4.13 -21.93
CA CYS A 467 5.66 4.39 -21.56
C CYS A 467 5.31 5.87 -21.76
N VAL A 468 6.15 6.77 -21.23
CA VAL A 468 6.01 8.23 -21.38
C VAL A 468 5.98 8.62 -22.85
N ILE A 469 6.94 8.13 -23.63
CA ILE A 469 7.04 8.43 -25.07
C ILE A 469 5.83 7.88 -25.81
N ALA A 470 5.43 6.63 -25.55
CA ALA A 470 4.33 5.97 -26.24
C ALA A 470 2.99 6.69 -26.02
N PHE A 471 2.66 7.06 -24.77
CA PHE A 471 1.44 7.82 -24.48
C PHE A 471 1.46 9.22 -25.11
N PHE A 472 2.61 9.88 -25.15
CA PHE A 472 2.76 11.19 -25.78
C PHE A 472 2.55 11.11 -27.30
N VAL A 473 3.28 10.22 -27.97
CA VAL A 473 3.24 10.03 -29.43
C VAL A 473 1.85 9.58 -29.88
N GLN A 474 1.21 8.66 -29.15
CA GLN A 474 -0.13 8.18 -29.44
C GLN A 474 -1.15 9.32 -29.59
N ASN A 475 -1.02 10.36 -28.78
CA ASN A 475 -1.98 11.47 -28.76
C ASN A 475 -1.64 12.57 -29.79
N ILE A 476 -0.36 12.80 -30.09
CA ILE A 476 0.06 13.71 -31.18
C ILE A 476 -0.45 13.21 -32.53
N TYR A 477 -0.25 11.93 -32.82
CA TYR A 477 -0.72 11.31 -34.06
C TYR A 477 -2.21 10.88 -33.97
N GLY A 478 -2.97 11.45 -33.03
CA GLY A 478 -4.35 11.06 -32.75
C GLY A 478 -5.31 11.21 -33.93
N GLU A 479 -5.00 12.09 -34.90
CA GLU A 479 -5.74 12.23 -36.15
C GLU A 479 -5.53 11.04 -37.10
N ASN A 480 -4.36 10.40 -37.06
CA ASN A 480 -4.10 9.17 -37.80
C ASN A 480 -4.51 7.95 -36.96
N SER A 481 -5.77 7.56 -37.10
CA SER A 481 -6.37 6.45 -36.37
C SER A 481 -5.56 5.14 -36.45
N LYS A 482 -4.82 4.90 -37.54
CA LYS A 482 -3.98 3.71 -37.72
C LYS A 482 -2.79 3.67 -36.77
N VAL A 483 -2.05 4.79 -36.65
CA VAL A 483 -0.86 4.89 -35.78
C VAL A 483 -1.28 4.80 -34.31
N ARG A 484 -2.35 5.49 -33.93
CA ARG A 484 -2.90 5.44 -32.57
C ARG A 484 -3.24 4.02 -32.12
N VAL A 485 -3.89 3.24 -32.99
CA VAL A 485 -4.28 1.84 -32.69
C VAL A 485 -3.05 0.92 -32.52
N GLN A 486 -1.94 1.20 -33.19
CA GLN A 486 -0.70 0.42 -33.07
C GLN A 486 0.11 0.76 -31.81
N ILE A 487 0.15 2.03 -31.41
CA ILE A 487 0.95 2.49 -30.25
C ILE A 487 0.22 2.25 -28.92
N THR A 488 -1.12 2.31 -28.90
CA THR A 488 -1.90 2.15 -27.66
C THR A 488 -1.54 0.89 -26.88
N PRO A 489 -1.45 -0.31 -27.51
CA PRO A 489 -1.05 -1.53 -26.79
C PRO A 489 0.36 -1.47 -26.21
N VAL A 490 1.30 -0.82 -26.91
CA VAL A 490 2.68 -0.64 -26.45
C VAL A 490 2.71 0.24 -25.21
N ALA A 491 1.97 1.36 -25.21
CA ALA A 491 1.90 2.28 -24.08
C ALA A 491 1.37 1.59 -22.81
N TRP A 492 0.28 0.83 -22.94
CA TRP A 492 -0.29 0.09 -21.81
C TRP A 492 0.59 -1.08 -21.36
N ALA A 493 1.28 -1.75 -22.29
CA ALA A 493 2.19 -2.85 -21.94
C ALA A 493 3.38 -2.34 -21.12
N PHE A 494 3.98 -1.24 -21.57
CA PHE A 494 5.05 -0.57 -20.85
C PHE A 494 4.58 -0.04 -19.49
N LEU A 495 3.37 0.50 -19.38
CA LEU A 495 2.82 0.92 -18.09
C LEU A 495 2.65 -0.26 -17.12
N LEU A 496 1.99 -1.33 -17.56
CA LEU A 496 1.74 -2.52 -16.73
C LEU A 496 3.05 -3.18 -16.29
N PHE A 497 4.00 -3.32 -17.22
CA PHE A 497 5.32 -3.87 -16.91
C PHE A 497 6.10 -2.99 -15.93
N SER A 498 6.05 -1.66 -16.10
CA SER A 498 6.74 -0.72 -15.20
C SER A 498 6.16 -0.75 -13.78
N ILE A 499 4.83 -0.82 -13.64
CA ILE A 499 4.16 -0.93 -12.33
C ILE A 499 4.42 -2.30 -11.71
N GLY A 500 4.35 -3.38 -12.49
CA GLY A 500 4.64 -4.73 -12.02
C GLY A 500 6.08 -4.86 -11.53
N GLY A 501 7.04 -4.34 -12.31
CA GLY A 501 8.44 -4.23 -11.90
C GLY A 501 8.59 -3.44 -10.61
N TRP A 502 8.02 -2.23 -10.53
CA TRP A 502 8.04 -1.40 -9.32
C TRP A 502 7.46 -2.11 -8.08
N ALA A 503 6.33 -2.80 -8.21
CA ALA A 503 5.65 -3.45 -7.09
C ALA A 503 6.35 -4.73 -6.60
N LEU A 504 6.97 -5.49 -7.52
CA LEU A 504 7.57 -6.80 -7.22
C LEU A 504 9.07 -6.73 -6.90
N SER A 505 9.73 -5.59 -7.14
CA SER A 505 11.18 -5.43 -7.01
C SER A 505 11.56 -4.40 -5.94
N THR A 506 10.90 -4.43 -4.78
CA THR A 506 11.12 -3.47 -3.69
C THR A 506 12.60 -3.31 -3.28
N ASP A 507 13.38 -4.39 -3.31
CA ASP A 507 14.82 -4.36 -3.02
C ASP A 507 15.67 -3.91 -4.22
N ASN A 508 15.14 -4.08 -5.44
CA ASN A 508 15.87 -3.95 -6.71
C ASN A 508 15.59 -2.65 -7.47
N PHE A 509 14.54 -1.89 -7.12
CA PHE A 509 14.24 -0.60 -7.76
C PHE A 509 15.31 0.47 -7.46
N LEU A 510 16.05 0.25 -6.38
CA LEU A 510 17.13 1.09 -5.90
C LEU A 510 18.50 0.50 -6.10
N SER A 511 18.62 -0.80 -6.34
CA SER A 511 19.93 -1.49 -6.38
C SER A 511 20.89 -0.85 -7.38
N LEU A 512 20.39 -0.28 -8.50
CA LEU A 512 21.26 0.42 -9.45
C LEU A 512 21.90 1.71 -8.93
N PHE A 513 21.26 2.39 -7.97
CA PHE A 513 21.76 3.61 -7.33
C PHE A 513 22.28 3.36 -5.91
N VAL A 514 21.98 2.21 -5.32
CA VAL A 514 22.14 1.93 -3.88
C VAL A 514 23.04 0.72 -3.61
N ALA A 515 23.67 0.12 -4.63
CA ALA A 515 24.55 -1.07 -4.52
C ALA A 515 25.62 -1.05 -3.40
N TYR A 516 25.91 0.09 -2.76
CA TYR A 516 26.84 0.20 -1.63
C TYR A 516 26.25 0.74 -0.31
N VAL A 517 24.93 0.95 -0.20
CA VAL A 517 24.31 1.25 1.11
C VAL A 517 23.73 -0.04 1.68
N THR A 518 24.58 -1.04 1.84
CA THR A 518 24.27 -2.28 2.55
C THR A 518 24.30 -2.09 4.07
N GLU A 519 24.91 -1.01 4.55
CA GLU A 519 24.85 -0.65 5.95
C GLU A 519 23.68 0.31 6.16
N THR A 520 22.65 -0.15 6.89
CA THR A 520 21.78 0.76 7.63
C THR A 520 22.68 1.78 8.32
N VAL A 521 22.45 3.07 8.08
CA VAL A 521 23.29 4.12 8.64
C VAL A 521 23.08 4.11 10.15
N ASP A 522 23.99 3.44 10.87
CA ASP A 522 23.90 3.16 12.31
C ASP A 522 23.87 4.42 13.20
N ALA A 523 24.35 5.54 12.66
CA ALA A 523 24.34 6.86 13.28
C ALA A 523 24.06 7.95 12.24
N LEU A 524 23.30 8.98 12.62
CA LEU A 524 22.93 10.07 11.72
C LEU A 524 24.23 10.71 11.21
N PRO A 525 24.45 10.79 9.88
CA PRO A 525 25.74 11.25 9.36
C PRO A 525 25.97 12.69 9.80
N GLU A 526 27.17 12.99 10.31
CA GLU A 526 27.59 14.36 10.60
C GLU A 526 27.75 15.12 9.28
N ILE A 527 26.75 15.94 8.95
CA ILE A 527 26.72 16.71 7.72
C ILE A 527 27.04 18.17 8.04
N ASP A 528 28.33 18.52 7.96
CA ASP A 528 28.81 19.88 8.23
C ASP A 528 28.84 20.76 6.98
N THR A 529 28.63 20.18 5.79
CA THR A 529 28.71 20.88 4.51
C THR A 529 27.43 20.75 3.71
N PHE A 530 27.09 21.81 2.95
CA PHE A 530 25.98 21.76 1.99
C PHE A 530 26.17 20.65 0.96
N SER A 531 27.42 20.36 0.56
CA SER A 531 27.73 19.26 -0.36
C SER A 531 27.37 17.89 0.24
N GLY A 532 27.67 17.66 1.52
CA GLY A 532 27.27 16.45 2.23
C GLY A 532 25.74 16.33 2.31
N PHE A 533 25.05 17.43 2.65
CA PHE A 533 23.58 17.47 2.73
C PHE A 533 22.94 17.16 1.39
N PHE A 534 23.42 17.83 0.35
CA PHE A 534 22.96 17.64 -1.03
C PHE A 534 23.19 16.21 -1.52
N THR A 535 24.36 15.63 -1.20
CA THR A 535 24.65 14.23 -1.50
C THR A 535 23.67 13.32 -0.78
N MET A 536 23.35 13.57 0.50
CA MET A 536 22.43 12.73 1.27
C MET A 536 21.00 12.72 0.71
N ILE A 537 20.42 13.91 0.50
CA ILE A 537 19.03 14.02 0.00
C ILE A 537 18.85 13.49 -1.42
N THR A 538 19.93 13.51 -2.22
CA THR A 538 19.93 12.97 -3.59
C THR A 538 20.37 11.50 -3.63
N ALA A 539 20.48 10.84 -2.48
CA ALA A 539 20.97 9.48 -2.34
C ALA A 539 22.31 9.26 -3.06
N GLY A 540 23.25 10.19 -2.92
CA GLY A 540 24.57 10.16 -3.54
C GLY A 540 24.55 10.08 -5.07
N PHE A 541 23.47 10.48 -5.73
CA PHE A 541 23.33 10.35 -7.18
C PHE A 541 24.41 11.14 -7.93
N TYR A 542 24.57 12.43 -7.59
CA TYR A 542 25.46 13.33 -8.34
C TYR A 542 26.95 13.04 -8.13
N SER A 543 27.34 12.57 -6.95
CA SER A 543 28.73 12.19 -6.66
C SER A 543 29.15 10.91 -7.37
N ARG A 544 28.18 10.05 -7.71
CA ARG A 544 28.40 8.73 -8.34
C ARG A 544 28.01 8.70 -9.82
N ALA A 545 27.55 9.81 -10.38
CA ALA A 545 27.04 9.87 -11.74
C ALA A 545 28.12 9.50 -12.76
N VAL A 546 27.95 8.35 -13.42
CA VAL A 546 28.82 7.89 -14.52
C VAL A 546 28.03 7.93 -15.83
N LEU A 547 28.66 8.43 -16.91
CA LEU A 547 28.08 8.42 -18.27
C LEU A 547 28.11 7.01 -18.90
N ARG A 548 27.40 6.05 -18.29
CA ARG A 548 27.19 4.69 -18.82
C ARG A 548 25.71 4.45 -19.10
N LEU A 549 25.41 3.54 -20.02
CA LEU A 549 24.04 3.16 -20.39
C LEU A 549 23.15 2.79 -19.18
N GLY A 550 23.74 2.08 -18.21
CA GLY A 550 23.16 1.79 -16.87
C GLY A 550 22.50 3.01 -16.21
N TRP A 551 23.19 4.14 -16.25
CA TRP A 551 22.82 5.38 -15.57
C TRP A 551 21.97 6.32 -16.44
N ILE A 552 22.19 6.33 -17.75
CA ILE A 552 21.53 7.26 -18.67
C ILE A 552 20.02 7.04 -18.70
N ILE A 553 19.55 5.79 -18.76
CA ILE A 553 18.11 5.53 -18.92
C ILE A 553 17.32 5.93 -17.67
N PRO A 554 17.67 5.49 -16.45
CA PRO A 554 16.98 5.96 -15.25
C PRO A 554 17.11 7.47 -15.05
N PHE A 555 18.26 8.07 -15.38
CA PHE A 555 18.42 9.52 -15.38
C PHE A 555 17.44 10.21 -16.33
N LEU A 556 17.26 9.72 -17.55
CA LEU A 556 16.26 10.25 -18.49
C LEU A 556 14.83 10.12 -17.95
N VAL A 557 14.51 9.01 -17.25
CA VAL A 557 13.22 8.85 -16.55
C VAL A 557 13.02 9.98 -15.54
N CYS A 558 14.06 10.36 -14.78
CA CYS A 558 13.97 11.46 -13.82
C CYS A 558 13.57 12.79 -14.49
N PHE A 559 14.06 13.10 -15.70
CA PHE A 559 13.71 14.34 -16.41
C PHE A 559 12.30 14.37 -17.03
N THR A 560 11.59 13.25 -17.03
CA THR A 560 10.30 13.14 -17.71
C THR A 560 9.24 14.14 -17.23
N PRO A 561 9.10 14.53 -15.94
CA PRO A 561 8.08 15.49 -15.53
C PRO A 561 8.28 16.85 -16.19
N LEU A 562 9.53 17.33 -16.22
CA LEU A 562 9.89 18.63 -16.78
C LEU A 562 9.72 18.63 -18.31
N VAL A 563 10.26 17.61 -18.99
CA VAL A 563 10.17 17.48 -20.45
C VAL A 563 8.72 17.40 -20.89
N MET A 564 7.92 16.56 -20.23
CA MET A 564 6.51 16.38 -20.56
C MET A 564 5.68 17.62 -20.24
N TYR A 565 5.95 18.32 -19.14
CA TYR A 565 5.30 19.60 -18.86
C TYR A 565 5.53 20.60 -19.99
N PHE A 566 6.78 20.79 -20.41
CA PHE A 566 7.09 21.69 -21.53
C PHE A 566 6.43 21.24 -22.84
N ALA A 567 6.48 19.95 -23.15
CA ALA A 567 5.89 19.40 -24.36
C ALA A 567 4.37 19.58 -24.39
N ILE A 568 3.67 19.28 -23.30
CA ILE A 568 2.21 19.44 -23.16
C ILE A 568 1.82 20.92 -23.17
N SER A 569 2.60 21.79 -22.54
CA SER A 569 2.35 23.24 -22.51
C SER A 569 2.48 23.94 -23.88
N ARG A 570 2.90 23.23 -24.95
CA ARG A 570 2.83 23.73 -26.33
C ARG A 570 1.42 23.63 -26.90
N PHE A 571 0.59 22.71 -26.39
CA PHE A 571 -0.77 22.47 -26.86
C PHE A 571 -1.83 23.28 -26.09
N PHE A 572 -1.50 23.74 -24.88
CA PHE A 572 -2.43 24.45 -24.01
C PHE A 572 -1.91 25.83 -23.63
N SER A 573 -2.79 26.83 -23.64
CA SER A 573 -2.45 28.21 -23.30
C SER A 573 -2.25 28.39 -21.79
N LEU A 574 -1.06 28.87 -21.40
CA LEU A 574 -0.73 29.35 -20.06
C LEU A 574 0.04 30.66 -20.21
N LYS A 575 -0.06 31.59 -19.25
CA LYS A 575 0.77 32.81 -19.27
C LYS A 575 2.24 32.44 -19.16
N THR A 576 3.13 33.15 -19.85
CA THR A 576 4.57 32.85 -19.89
C THR A 576 5.20 32.83 -18.49
N SER A 577 4.82 33.77 -17.61
CA SER A 577 5.30 33.79 -16.22
C SER A 577 4.87 32.57 -15.42
N GLU A 578 3.61 32.14 -15.56
CA GLU A 578 3.07 30.95 -14.89
C GLU A 578 3.77 29.69 -15.39
N LYS A 579 4.04 29.63 -16.70
CA LYS A 579 4.73 28.52 -17.36
C LYS A 579 6.15 28.36 -16.84
N MET A 580 6.91 29.46 -16.76
CA MET A 580 8.29 29.44 -16.28
C MET A 580 8.36 29.14 -14.77
N CYS A 581 7.43 29.66 -13.97
CA CYS A 581 7.37 29.37 -12.53
C CYS A 581 7.13 27.87 -12.26
N ILE A 582 6.13 27.27 -12.92
CA ILE A 582 5.84 25.84 -12.78
C ILE A 582 7.01 24.99 -13.30
N ALA A 583 7.61 25.38 -14.42
CA ALA A 583 8.79 24.69 -14.95
C ALA A 583 9.98 24.75 -13.98
N ALA A 584 10.23 25.90 -13.33
CA ALA A 584 11.30 26.03 -12.35
C ALA A 584 11.09 25.11 -11.14
N ILE A 585 9.85 25.01 -10.64
CA ILE A 585 9.50 24.13 -9.52
C ILE A 585 9.62 22.66 -9.92
N LEU A 586 9.16 22.28 -11.12
CA LEU A 586 9.32 20.92 -11.63
C LEU A 586 10.79 20.57 -11.93
N ALA A 587 11.61 21.55 -12.34
CA ALA A 587 13.05 21.36 -12.53
C ALA A 587 13.75 21.13 -11.20
N LEU A 588 13.44 21.93 -10.17
CA LEU A 588 13.94 21.72 -8.82
C LEU A 588 13.48 20.36 -8.26
N PHE A 589 12.23 19.98 -8.50
CA PHE A 589 11.68 18.68 -8.11
C PHE A 589 12.42 17.52 -8.76
N THR A 590 12.61 17.59 -10.07
CA THR A 590 13.41 16.63 -10.84
C THR A 590 14.84 16.52 -10.30
N PHE A 591 15.47 17.65 -10.01
CA PHE A 591 16.85 17.71 -9.57
C PHE A 591 17.07 17.10 -8.19
N LEU A 592 16.16 17.36 -7.23
CA LEU A 592 16.29 16.86 -5.86
C LEU A 592 15.77 15.41 -5.69
N PHE A 593 14.74 15.00 -6.44
CA PHE A 593 14.22 13.62 -6.40
C PHE A 593 14.90 12.68 -7.41
N VAL A 594 16.05 13.04 -7.96
CA VAL A 594 16.76 12.24 -8.98
C VAL A 594 17.10 10.82 -8.49
N GLY A 595 17.32 10.64 -7.19
CA GLY A 595 17.52 9.34 -6.55
C GLY A 595 16.25 8.48 -6.43
N GLN A 596 15.09 9.01 -6.85
CA GLN A 596 13.79 8.36 -6.79
C GLN A 596 13.05 8.46 -8.16
N PRO A 597 13.51 7.74 -9.19
CA PRO A 597 12.91 7.83 -10.52
C PRO A 597 11.43 7.43 -10.55
N SER A 598 10.97 6.54 -9.66
CA SER A 598 9.56 6.13 -9.54
C SER A 598 8.64 7.30 -9.17
N VAL A 599 9.04 8.15 -8.21
CA VAL A 599 8.27 9.35 -7.82
C VAL A 599 8.08 10.25 -9.05
N LEU A 600 9.16 10.50 -9.79
CA LEU A 600 9.16 11.36 -10.97
C LEU A 600 8.33 10.74 -12.11
N PHE A 601 8.43 9.43 -12.31
CA PHE A 601 7.63 8.72 -13.29
C PHE A 601 6.12 8.82 -12.98
N PHE A 602 5.69 8.59 -11.74
CA PHE A 602 4.26 8.66 -11.39
C PHE A 602 3.69 10.08 -11.49
N VAL A 603 4.47 11.11 -11.13
CA VAL A 603 4.09 12.52 -11.37
C VAL A 603 3.96 12.80 -12.87
N THR A 604 4.82 12.22 -13.71
CA THR A 604 4.72 12.31 -15.17
C THR A 604 3.44 11.67 -15.70
N LEU A 605 3.05 10.50 -15.18
CA LEU A 605 1.79 9.87 -15.57
C LEU A 605 0.58 10.76 -15.27
N LEU A 606 0.59 11.46 -14.14
CA LEU A 606 -0.46 12.43 -13.82
C LEU A 606 -0.49 13.56 -14.87
N LEU A 607 0.65 14.18 -15.20
CA LEU A 607 0.71 15.21 -16.26
C LEU A 607 0.18 14.69 -17.61
N ILE A 608 0.59 13.49 -18.03
CA ILE A 608 0.18 12.86 -19.28
C ILE A 608 -1.30 12.51 -19.29
N ALA A 609 -1.90 12.15 -18.15
CA ALA A 609 -3.31 11.78 -18.07
C ALA A 609 -4.23 12.88 -18.59
N TYR A 610 -3.88 14.16 -18.37
CA TYR A 610 -4.62 15.30 -18.94
C TYR A 610 -4.52 15.33 -20.46
N PHE A 611 -3.30 15.18 -21.00
CA PHE A 611 -3.05 15.23 -22.44
C PHE A 611 -3.76 14.09 -23.18
N VAL A 612 -3.65 12.86 -22.66
CA VAL A 612 -4.31 11.65 -23.21
C VAL A 612 -5.82 11.63 -22.93
N GLN A 613 -6.32 12.48 -22.03
CA GLN A 613 -7.70 12.50 -21.56
C GLN A 613 -8.15 11.16 -20.94
N SER A 614 -7.22 10.44 -20.32
CA SER A 614 -7.47 9.13 -19.70
C SER A 614 -7.65 9.24 -18.20
N ARG A 615 -8.89 9.02 -17.74
CA ARG A 615 -9.22 9.00 -16.31
C ARG A 615 -8.62 7.77 -15.62
N THR A 616 -8.56 6.63 -16.31
CA THR A 616 -7.91 5.41 -15.81
C THR A 616 -6.43 5.68 -15.51
N LEU A 617 -5.73 6.37 -16.42
CA LEU A 617 -4.31 6.71 -16.23
C LEU A 617 -4.11 7.64 -15.03
N PHE A 618 -5.01 8.61 -14.84
CA PHE A 618 -4.99 9.49 -13.68
C PHE A 618 -5.11 8.72 -12.36
N PHE A 619 -6.09 7.82 -12.23
CA PHE A 619 -6.28 7.06 -11.00
C PHE A 619 -5.14 6.07 -10.72
N ILE A 620 -4.61 5.41 -11.76
CA ILE A 620 -3.40 4.59 -11.64
C ILE A 620 -2.24 5.45 -11.12
N GLY A 621 -2.02 6.63 -11.72
CA GLY A 621 -0.98 7.56 -11.28
C GLY A 621 -1.12 7.99 -9.81
N VAL A 622 -2.35 8.30 -9.35
CA VAL A 622 -2.60 8.66 -7.95
C VAL A 622 -2.34 7.48 -7.02
N LEU A 623 -2.89 6.30 -7.33
CA LEU A 623 -2.75 5.11 -6.49
C LEU A 623 -1.28 4.66 -6.40
N SER A 624 -0.57 4.63 -7.53
CA SER A 624 0.86 4.33 -7.56
C SER A 624 1.69 5.39 -6.82
N SER A 625 1.32 6.68 -6.89
CA SER A 625 2.01 7.73 -6.11
C SER A 625 1.84 7.53 -4.61
N VAL A 626 0.65 7.16 -4.13
CA VAL A 626 0.39 6.87 -2.71
C VAL A 626 1.18 5.64 -2.27
N GLY A 627 1.13 4.55 -3.04
CA GLY A 627 1.91 3.34 -2.75
C GLY A 627 3.42 3.62 -2.76
N ASN A 628 3.88 4.49 -3.65
CA ASN A 628 5.30 4.85 -3.72
C ASN A 628 5.76 5.74 -2.58
N LEU A 629 4.92 6.64 -2.06
CA LEU A 629 5.22 7.36 -0.83
C LEU A 629 5.29 6.42 0.38
N ALA A 630 4.42 5.41 0.43
CA ALA A 630 4.48 4.38 1.48
C ALA A 630 5.77 3.56 1.40
N ILE A 631 6.18 3.11 0.20
CA ILE A 631 7.48 2.44 0.03
C ILE A 631 8.63 3.38 0.37
N TYR A 632 8.57 4.65 -0.07
CA TYR A 632 9.61 5.65 0.20
C TYR A 632 9.85 5.90 1.69
N TYR A 633 8.83 5.76 2.53
CA TYR A 633 9.00 5.78 3.98
C TYR A 633 9.98 4.70 4.46
N TYR A 634 9.82 3.46 3.97
CA TYR A 634 10.64 2.30 4.35
C TYR A 634 12.03 2.24 3.69
N LEU A 635 12.37 3.22 2.86
CA LEU A 635 13.67 3.33 2.22
C LEU A 635 14.71 3.98 3.16
N LEU A 636 15.39 3.16 3.98
CA LEU A 636 16.21 3.63 5.11
C LEU A 636 17.61 4.18 4.74
N PHE A 637 18.04 4.07 3.49
CA PHE A 637 19.34 4.64 3.06
C PHE A 637 19.34 6.18 3.06
N ILE A 638 18.16 6.82 3.03
CA ILE A 638 18.01 8.26 3.34
C ILE A 638 17.35 8.34 4.73
N PRO A 639 18.02 8.97 5.71
CA PRO A 639 17.46 9.22 7.02
C PRO A 639 16.09 9.89 6.94
N LEU A 640 15.16 9.42 7.76
CA LEU A 640 13.80 9.92 7.92
C LEU A 640 13.80 11.44 8.12
N LEU A 641 14.75 11.99 8.88
CA LEU A 641 14.82 13.44 9.09
C LEU A 641 14.97 14.23 7.78
N TYR A 642 15.95 13.86 6.96
CA TYR A 642 16.21 14.54 5.69
C TYR A 642 15.09 14.30 4.68
N LYS A 643 14.52 13.10 4.70
CA LYS A 643 13.35 12.72 3.91
C LYS A 643 12.14 13.59 4.25
N ALA A 644 11.87 13.80 5.53
CA ALA A 644 10.80 14.65 6.01
C ALA A 644 10.98 16.10 5.54
N PHE A 645 12.18 16.67 5.68
CA PHE A 645 12.47 18.02 5.19
C PHE A 645 12.26 18.15 3.69
N LEU A 646 12.72 17.17 2.90
CA LEU A 646 12.53 17.17 1.46
C LEU A 646 11.04 17.14 1.08
N LEU A 647 10.25 16.26 1.72
CA LEU A 647 8.80 16.16 1.50
C LEU A 647 8.07 17.45 1.89
N LEU A 648 8.36 18.02 3.06
CA LEU A 648 7.76 19.25 3.56
C LEU A 648 8.12 20.48 2.71
N PHE A 649 9.37 20.56 2.25
CA PHE A 649 9.82 21.62 1.35
C PHE A 649 9.02 21.63 0.04
N PHE A 650 8.86 20.47 -0.59
CA PHE A 650 8.05 20.38 -1.81
C PHE A 650 6.56 20.52 -1.56
N ALA A 651 6.06 20.08 -0.40
CA ALA A 651 4.69 20.35 0.00
C ALA A 651 4.40 21.86 0.02
N LEU A 652 5.32 22.68 0.56
CA LEU A 652 5.21 24.13 0.59
C LEU A 652 5.26 24.74 -0.82
N LEU A 653 6.20 24.30 -1.67
CA LEU A 653 6.30 24.78 -3.06
C LEU A 653 5.04 24.44 -3.88
N PHE A 654 4.56 23.20 -3.78
CA PHE A 654 3.34 22.77 -4.47
C PHE A 654 2.10 23.49 -3.94
N SER A 655 2.01 23.72 -2.62
CA SER A 655 0.99 24.57 -2.01
C SER A 655 1.02 25.98 -2.58
N ALA A 656 2.19 26.61 -2.68
CA ALA A 656 2.32 27.96 -3.21
C ALA A 656 1.81 28.06 -4.66
N VAL A 657 2.16 27.08 -5.51
CA VAL A 657 1.65 26.99 -6.90
C VAL A 657 0.14 26.78 -6.92
N ALA A 658 -0.37 25.85 -6.11
CA ALA A 658 -1.80 25.57 -6.03
C ALA A 658 -2.58 26.81 -5.58
N ILE A 659 -2.13 27.54 -4.56
CA ILE A 659 -2.77 28.77 -4.09
C ILE A 659 -2.73 29.86 -5.17
N TYR A 660 -1.57 30.05 -5.81
CA TYR A 660 -1.41 31.02 -6.88
C TYR A 660 -2.36 30.76 -8.07
N LEU A 661 -2.38 29.52 -8.57
CA LEU A 661 -3.25 29.12 -9.67
C LEU A 661 -4.74 29.21 -9.30
N HIS A 662 -5.09 28.86 -8.06
CA HIS A 662 -6.47 28.92 -7.58
C HIS A 662 -6.99 30.35 -7.57
N GLY A 663 -6.16 31.31 -7.14
CA GLY A 663 -6.49 32.73 -7.14
C GLY A 663 -6.63 33.33 -8.54
N LYS A 664 -5.80 32.90 -9.50
CA LYS A 664 -5.79 33.44 -10.87
C LYS A 664 -6.84 32.83 -11.80
N HIS A 665 -7.21 31.56 -11.59
CA HIS A 665 -8.11 30.81 -12.48
C HIS A 665 -9.36 30.28 -11.73
N PRO A 666 -10.23 31.16 -11.19
CA PRO A 666 -11.39 30.74 -10.40
C PRO A 666 -12.38 29.90 -11.22
N LEU A 667 -13.19 29.09 -10.54
CA LEU A 667 -14.29 28.33 -11.15
C LEU A 667 -15.27 29.28 -11.87
N GLN A 668 -15.68 28.93 -13.09
CA GLN A 668 -16.79 29.62 -13.76
C GLN A 668 -18.08 29.28 -13.01
N THR A 669 -18.61 30.25 -12.27
CA THR A 669 -19.94 30.19 -11.68
C THR A 669 -20.96 30.21 -12.82
N GLN A 670 -21.80 29.18 -12.91
CA GLN A 670 -23.07 29.32 -13.63
C GLN A 670 -23.90 30.32 -12.83
N SER A 671 -24.09 31.51 -13.40
CA SER A 671 -24.62 32.73 -12.78
C SER A 671 -26.09 32.69 -12.31
N ALA A 672 -26.66 31.51 -12.08
CA ALA A 672 -28.09 31.32 -11.80
C ALA A 672 -28.40 30.65 -10.45
N VAL A 673 -27.43 30.45 -9.56
CA VAL A 673 -27.67 29.85 -8.23
C VAL A 673 -27.80 30.95 -7.19
N SER A 674 -28.95 31.01 -6.49
CA SER A 674 -29.15 31.88 -5.33
C SER A 674 -28.19 31.46 -4.20
N PHE A 675 -27.26 32.36 -3.84
CA PHE A 675 -26.35 32.12 -2.73
C PHE A 675 -27.07 32.42 -1.40
N TYR A 676 -27.41 31.38 -0.66
CA TYR A 676 -27.96 31.50 0.69
C TYR A 676 -26.90 31.91 1.70
N SER A 677 -27.31 32.48 2.83
CA SER A 677 -26.44 32.73 3.99
C SER A 677 -25.72 31.45 4.41
N VAL A 678 -24.40 31.45 4.37
CA VAL A 678 -23.60 30.26 4.70
C VAL A 678 -23.66 29.99 6.20
N SER A 679 -24.19 28.82 6.58
CA SER A 679 -24.24 28.39 7.98
C SER A 679 -22.84 28.16 8.54
N LYS A 680 -22.55 28.78 9.70
CA LYS A 680 -21.30 28.62 10.46
C LYS A 680 -21.25 27.35 11.32
N VAL A 681 -22.32 26.55 11.32
CA VAL A 681 -22.44 25.36 12.17
C VAL A 681 -21.34 24.34 11.87
N LYS A 682 -21.10 24.00 10.60
CA LYS A 682 -20.08 22.99 10.25
C LYS A 682 -18.66 23.37 10.71
N PRO A 683 -18.15 24.59 10.47
CA PRO A 683 -16.92 25.08 11.08
C PRO A 683 -16.90 24.99 12.61
N MET A 684 -17.99 25.39 13.27
CA MET A 684 -18.08 25.35 14.73
C MET A 684 -18.00 23.91 15.26
N VAL A 685 -18.71 22.97 14.64
CA VAL A 685 -18.63 21.55 15.01
C VAL A 685 -17.21 21.01 14.79
N ALA A 686 -16.54 21.35 13.67
CA ALA A 686 -15.17 20.92 13.42
C ALA A 686 -14.20 21.40 14.52
N LEU A 687 -14.34 22.66 14.95
CA LEU A 687 -13.54 23.22 16.04
C LEU A 687 -13.86 22.53 17.38
N CYS A 688 -15.14 22.33 17.69
CA CYS A 688 -15.56 21.60 18.89
C CYS A 688 -15.03 20.15 18.90
N THR A 689 -15.05 19.45 17.77
CA THR A 689 -14.46 18.10 17.64
C THR A 689 -13.00 18.10 18.04
N VAL A 690 -12.20 19.04 17.52
CA VAL A 690 -10.76 19.10 17.82
C VAL A 690 -10.53 19.45 19.28
N LEU A 691 -11.31 20.36 19.86
CA LEU A 691 -11.24 20.65 21.30
C LEU A 691 -11.59 19.42 22.15
N LEU A 692 -12.62 18.66 21.78
CA LEU A 692 -13.00 17.41 22.46
C LEU A 692 -11.91 16.33 22.38
N ILE A 693 -11.04 16.36 21.36
CA ILE A 693 -9.90 15.46 21.25
C ILE A 693 -8.71 15.99 22.07
N LEU A 694 -8.40 17.28 21.95
CA LEU A 694 -7.21 17.88 22.56
C LEU A 694 -7.32 18.04 24.08
N ILE A 695 -8.51 18.31 24.64
CA ILE A 695 -8.70 18.45 26.09
C ILE A 695 -8.30 17.17 26.85
N PRO A 696 -8.90 15.99 26.57
CA PRO A 696 -8.53 14.76 27.28
C PRO A 696 -7.09 14.32 26.98
N LEU A 697 -6.59 14.57 25.76
CA LEU A 697 -5.20 14.29 25.42
C LEU A 697 -4.24 15.13 26.27
N ASN A 698 -4.47 16.43 26.40
CA ASN A 698 -3.63 17.31 27.21
C ASN A 698 -3.75 17.00 28.72
N TYR A 699 -4.92 16.55 29.19
CA TYR A 699 -5.04 16.02 30.54
C TYR A 699 -4.17 14.77 30.75
N LYS A 700 -4.09 13.87 29.76
CA LYS A 700 -3.19 12.72 29.79
C LYS A 700 -1.71 13.10 29.76
N VAL A 701 -1.34 14.05 28.91
CA VAL A 701 0.00 14.64 28.87
C VAL A 701 0.38 15.19 30.26
N TRP A 702 -0.49 15.99 30.87
CA TRP A 702 -0.28 16.51 32.23
C TRP A 702 -0.14 15.39 33.28
N GLN A 703 -0.97 14.35 33.18
CA GLN A 703 -0.88 13.18 34.06
C GLN A 703 0.50 12.51 33.94
N PHE A 704 0.96 12.26 32.70
CA PHE A 704 2.26 11.65 32.44
C PHE A 704 3.43 12.50 32.93
N GLU A 705 3.41 13.81 32.68
CA GLU A 705 4.38 14.76 33.20
C GLU A 705 4.44 14.74 34.74
N SER A 706 3.28 14.69 35.40
CA SER A 706 3.21 14.54 36.86
C SER A 706 3.85 13.22 37.33
N VAL A 707 3.62 12.11 36.64
CA VAL A 707 4.26 10.82 36.97
C VAL A 707 5.78 10.90 36.80
N LEU A 708 6.27 11.48 35.70
CA LEU A 708 7.71 11.61 35.46
C LEU A 708 8.40 12.52 36.49
N MET A 709 7.77 13.62 36.89
CA MET A 709 8.34 14.57 37.85
C MET A 709 8.25 14.13 39.31
N THR A 710 7.14 13.51 39.72
CA THR A 710 6.83 13.25 41.14
C THR A 710 6.71 11.76 41.48
N GLY A 711 6.82 10.87 40.50
CA GLY A 711 6.74 9.43 40.69
C GLY A 711 7.97 8.85 41.38
N LYS A 712 7.72 7.77 42.13
CA LYS A 712 8.79 6.99 42.78
C LYS A 712 9.64 6.32 41.69
N PRO A 713 10.99 6.42 41.73
CA PRO A 713 11.86 5.76 40.77
C PRO A 713 11.86 4.24 40.98
N VAL A 714 11.90 3.49 39.88
CA VAL A 714 12.05 2.04 39.87
C VAL A 714 13.07 1.67 38.80
N VAL A 715 14.24 1.19 39.19
CA VAL A 715 15.28 0.80 38.23
C VAL A 715 15.16 -0.69 37.93
N LEU A 716 15.07 -1.05 36.65
CA LEU A 716 14.96 -2.44 36.19
C LEU A 716 16.17 -2.82 35.36
N LYS A 717 16.73 -4.00 35.62
CA LYS A 717 17.84 -4.55 34.84
C LYS A 717 17.36 -5.08 33.50
N ILE A 718 18.00 -4.64 32.41
CA ILE A 718 17.71 -5.06 31.05
C ILE A 718 18.30 -6.45 30.80
N ALA A 719 17.56 -7.31 30.12
CA ALA A 719 18.01 -8.61 29.64
C ALA A 719 18.41 -8.54 28.16
N PRO A 720 19.33 -9.39 27.67
CA PRO A 720 19.78 -9.33 26.28
C PRO A 720 18.63 -9.53 25.30
N VAL A 721 18.37 -8.54 24.45
CA VAL A 721 17.43 -8.61 23.31
C VAL A 721 18.12 -7.98 22.11
N ASP A 722 17.75 -8.45 20.91
CA ASP A 722 18.20 -7.87 19.66
C ASP A 722 17.78 -6.39 19.59
N PRO A 723 18.72 -5.43 19.56
CA PRO A 723 18.41 -4.04 19.87
C PRO A 723 17.69 -3.26 18.75
N ARG A 724 17.28 -3.90 17.65
CA ARG A 724 16.71 -3.20 16.49
C ARG A 724 15.38 -3.78 16.03
N SER A 725 14.37 -2.93 16.02
CA SER A 725 13.17 -3.13 15.20
C SER A 725 12.76 -1.79 14.57
N ILE A 726 12.34 -1.83 13.31
CA ILE A 726 12.47 -0.71 12.34
C ILE A 726 11.11 -0.03 12.03
N ILE A 727 10.01 -0.57 12.56
CA ILE A 727 8.67 -0.35 11.99
C ILE A 727 8.09 1.05 12.28
N GLN A 728 8.53 1.74 13.34
CA GLN A 728 7.93 2.99 13.82
C GLN A 728 8.92 4.17 13.99
N GLY A 729 10.11 4.06 13.40
CA GLY A 729 11.26 4.94 13.66
C GLY A 729 12.37 4.18 14.39
N ASP A 730 13.37 4.90 14.88
CA ASP A 730 14.46 4.29 15.65
C ASP A 730 14.01 4.03 17.09
N TYR A 731 13.91 2.74 17.44
CA TYR A 731 13.61 2.30 18.80
C TYR A 731 14.38 1.03 19.18
N MET A 732 14.58 0.87 20.48
CA MET A 732 15.17 -0.34 21.05
C MET A 732 14.09 -1.13 21.79
N SER A 733 13.97 -2.41 21.45
CA SER A 733 13.13 -3.34 22.19
C SER A 733 13.84 -3.77 23.48
N LEU A 734 13.12 -3.72 24.60
CA LEU A 734 13.64 -3.95 25.94
C LEU A 734 12.99 -5.21 26.55
N SER A 735 13.81 -6.15 27.01
CA SER A 735 13.40 -7.18 27.96
C SER A 735 14.02 -6.90 29.32
N TYR A 736 13.40 -7.41 30.37
CA TYR A 736 13.83 -7.19 31.75
C TYR A 736 14.03 -8.51 32.47
N ALA A 737 15.09 -8.59 33.28
CA ALA A 737 15.38 -9.79 34.07
C ALA A 737 14.20 -10.18 34.98
N ILE A 738 13.49 -9.20 35.54
CA ILE A 738 12.33 -9.41 36.41
C ILE A 738 11.16 -10.12 35.73
N LEU A 739 11.00 -9.96 34.40
CA LEU A 739 9.93 -10.63 33.65
C LEU A 739 10.13 -12.14 33.60
N THR A 740 11.39 -12.60 33.56
CA THR A 740 11.74 -14.02 33.68
C THR A 740 11.29 -14.59 35.02
N ASP A 741 11.53 -13.85 36.11
CA ASP A 741 11.16 -14.28 37.47
C ASP A 741 9.65 -14.32 37.65
N ILE A 742 8.94 -13.31 37.11
CA ILE A 742 7.47 -13.25 37.10
C ILE A 742 6.92 -14.46 36.36
N ARG A 743 7.49 -14.79 35.19
CA ARG A 743 7.09 -15.96 34.41
C ARG A 743 7.31 -17.27 35.18
N ALA A 744 8.44 -17.40 35.87
CA ALA A 744 8.74 -18.58 36.67
C ALA A 744 7.70 -18.77 37.80
N GLN A 745 7.37 -17.72 38.55
CA GLN A 745 6.35 -17.77 39.60
C GLN A 745 4.94 -18.08 39.04
N LEU A 746 4.57 -17.47 37.92
CA LEU A 746 3.29 -17.75 37.25
C LEU A 746 3.22 -19.22 36.81
N ASN A 747 4.28 -19.76 36.22
CA ASN A 747 4.33 -21.18 35.80
C ASN A 747 4.21 -22.15 36.98
N THR A 748 4.85 -21.85 38.13
CA THR A 748 4.73 -22.68 39.34
C THR A 748 3.31 -22.65 39.91
N SER A 749 2.65 -21.50 39.94
CA SER A 749 1.26 -21.38 40.42
C SER A 749 0.24 -22.10 39.54
N MET A 750 0.57 -22.38 38.27
CA MET A 750 -0.29 -23.14 37.35
C MET A 750 -0.14 -24.66 37.48
N ASN A 751 0.91 -25.16 38.14
CA ASN A 751 1.09 -26.59 38.39
C ASN A 751 0.24 -27.10 39.58
N ASP A 752 -0.39 -26.20 40.34
CA ASP A 752 -1.28 -26.55 41.45
C ASP A 752 -2.72 -26.87 40.96
N GLN A 753 -2.92 -28.17 40.72
CA GLN A 753 -4.14 -29.00 40.87
C GLN A 753 -5.51 -28.71 40.18
N GLU A 754 -5.77 -27.63 39.44
CA GLU A 754 -7.11 -27.45 38.79
C GLU A 754 -7.15 -27.35 37.26
N ALA A 755 -6.01 -27.37 36.56
CA ALA A 755 -5.97 -27.14 35.10
C ALA A 755 -6.21 -28.38 34.21
N VAL A 756 -6.31 -29.59 34.78
CA VAL A 756 -6.41 -30.84 34.00
C VAL A 756 -7.84 -31.13 33.50
N ILE A 757 -8.87 -30.47 34.06
CA ILE A 757 -10.28 -30.84 33.82
C ILE A 757 -10.97 -29.98 32.74
N SER A 758 -10.48 -28.79 32.41
CA SER A 758 -11.22 -27.82 31.58
C SER A 758 -10.62 -27.51 30.20
N GLY A 759 -9.45 -28.05 29.83
CA GLY A 759 -8.87 -27.88 28.49
C GLY A 759 -8.53 -26.43 28.06
N ARG A 760 -8.81 -25.42 28.89
CA ARG A 760 -8.50 -24.01 28.64
C ARG A 760 -7.52 -23.49 29.69
N LYS A 761 -6.23 -23.45 29.32
CA LYS A 761 -5.22 -22.68 30.04
C LYS A 761 -5.55 -21.20 29.91
N THR A 762 -6.17 -20.61 30.92
CA THR A 762 -6.39 -19.15 30.96
C THR A 762 -5.54 -18.57 32.06
N SER A 763 -4.34 -18.14 31.70
CA SER A 763 -3.52 -17.30 32.56
C SER A 763 -4.24 -15.96 32.78
N PRO A 764 -4.12 -15.34 33.97
CA PRO A 764 -4.70 -14.03 34.22
C PRO A 764 -4.09 -13.01 33.25
N LYS A 765 -4.95 -12.29 32.51
CA LYS A 765 -4.54 -11.33 31.47
C LYS A 765 -3.70 -10.16 32.02
N ARG A 766 -3.85 -9.84 33.30
CA ARG A 766 -3.13 -8.76 33.97
C ARG A 766 -2.79 -9.19 35.39
N VAL A 767 -1.54 -9.00 35.78
CA VAL A 767 -1.01 -9.29 37.11
C VAL A 767 -0.25 -8.08 37.63
N TYR A 768 -0.02 -8.03 38.94
CA TYR A 768 0.65 -6.92 39.62
C TYR A 768 1.85 -7.48 40.37
N ALA A 769 3.05 -7.13 39.94
CA ALA A 769 4.28 -7.56 40.58
C ALA A 769 4.69 -6.55 41.65
N LEU A 770 4.69 -6.97 42.91
CA LEU A 770 5.29 -6.19 44.00
C LEU A 770 6.82 -6.37 43.95
N VAL A 771 7.54 -5.36 44.40
CA VAL A 771 9.00 -5.31 44.28
C VAL A 771 9.69 -5.05 45.61
N HIS A 772 10.90 -5.58 45.75
CA HIS A 772 11.90 -5.07 46.69
C HIS A 772 12.81 -4.10 45.93
N GLN A 773 13.39 -3.12 46.62
CA GLN A 773 14.41 -2.22 46.06
C GLN A 773 15.67 -2.29 46.91
N ASP A 774 16.84 -2.35 46.26
CA ASP A 774 18.12 -2.23 46.94
C ASP A 774 18.48 -0.75 47.24
N GLU A 775 19.63 -0.51 47.87
CA GLU A 775 20.11 0.84 48.21
C GLU A 775 20.36 1.73 46.97
N GLN A 776 20.49 1.12 45.78
CA GLN A 776 20.68 1.80 44.50
C GLN A 776 19.36 2.00 43.73
N GLY A 777 18.24 1.52 44.28
CA GLY A 777 16.90 1.63 43.68
C GLY A 777 16.58 0.56 42.62
N VAL A 778 17.43 -0.45 42.47
CA VAL A 778 17.21 -1.58 41.55
C VAL A 778 16.16 -2.51 42.13
N ALA A 779 15.12 -2.76 41.34
CA ALA A 779 13.97 -3.54 41.77
C ALA A 779 14.09 -5.03 41.42
N THR A 780 13.82 -5.88 42.40
CA THR A 780 13.72 -7.33 42.26
C THR A 780 12.32 -7.81 42.64
N LEU A 781 11.87 -8.93 42.06
CA LEU A 781 10.52 -9.45 42.31
C LEU A 781 10.33 -9.81 43.80
N CYS A 782 9.28 -9.29 44.43
CA CYS A 782 8.82 -9.70 45.76
C CYS A 782 7.81 -10.84 45.63
N ARG A 783 6.63 -10.53 45.07
CA ARG A 783 5.55 -11.49 44.79
C ARG A 783 4.65 -10.98 43.68
N VAL A 784 3.89 -11.87 43.05
CA VAL A 784 2.92 -11.53 41.99
C VAL A 784 1.50 -11.74 42.52
N GLU A 785 0.64 -10.73 42.32
CA GLU A 785 -0.77 -10.77 42.69
C GLU A 785 -1.69 -10.60 41.47
N ASN A 786 -2.87 -11.23 41.50
CA ASN A 786 -3.86 -11.16 40.42
C ASN A 786 -4.82 -9.97 40.56
N ARG A 787 -4.75 -9.23 41.66
CA ARG A 787 -5.57 -8.04 41.95
C ARG A 787 -4.64 -6.89 42.35
N ILE A 788 -5.16 -5.67 42.27
CA ILE A 788 -4.40 -4.49 42.72
C ILE A 788 -4.03 -4.71 44.19
N PRO A 789 -2.74 -4.68 44.55
CA PRO A 789 -2.30 -4.99 45.90
C PRO A 789 -2.85 -3.98 46.90
N THR A 790 -3.43 -4.47 47.98
CA THR A 790 -3.84 -3.67 49.14
C THR A 790 -2.95 -3.91 50.36
N ASP A 791 -2.16 -4.99 50.30
CA ASP A 791 -1.18 -5.36 51.32
C ASP A 791 0.21 -5.36 50.68
N PHE A 792 1.15 -4.68 51.33
CA PHE A 792 2.54 -4.53 50.90
C PHE A 792 3.52 -5.09 51.94
N HIS A 793 3.07 -6.01 52.81
CA HIS A 793 3.94 -6.65 53.79
C HIS A 793 5.19 -7.24 53.12
N ASP A 794 6.36 -6.94 53.69
CA ASP A 794 7.70 -7.28 53.22
C ASP A 794 8.17 -6.66 51.89
N CYS A 795 7.30 -5.99 51.12
CA CYS A 795 7.65 -5.32 49.86
C CYS A 795 7.69 -3.77 50.01
N VAL A 796 8.05 -3.05 48.95
CA VAL A 796 8.00 -1.58 48.93
C VAL A 796 6.55 -1.08 49.04
N PRO A 797 6.22 -0.21 50.02
CA PRO A 797 4.85 0.25 50.22
C PRO A 797 4.34 1.15 49.10
N ASP A 798 3.07 0.94 48.72
CA ASP A 798 2.36 1.65 47.66
C ASP A 798 3.11 1.65 46.32
N MET A 799 3.71 0.52 45.95
CA MET A 799 4.42 0.36 44.69
C MET A 799 4.20 -1.04 44.11
N TYR A 800 3.82 -1.10 42.84
CA TYR A 800 3.72 -2.33 42.08
C TYR A 800 3.94 -2.07 40.59
N LEU A 801 4.38 -3.10 39.87
CA LEU A 801 4.49 -3.08 38.42
C LEU A 801 3.25 -3.74 37.83
N PRO A 802 2.38 -3.00 37.11
CA PRO A 802 1.33 -3.63 36.34
C PRO A 802 1.99 -4.43 35.21
N VAL A 803 1.63 -5.70 35.05
CA VAL A 803 2.20 -6.61 34.04
C VAL A 803 1.05 -7.18 33.23
N ASN A 804 1.12 -7.01 31.91
CA ASN A 804 0.17 -7.61 30.99
C ASN A 804 0.69 -8.99 30.58
N ASN A 805 -0.15 -10.02 30.67
CA ASN A 805 0.20 -11.37 30.27
C ASN A 805 -0.39 -11.62 28.88
N VAL A 806 0.29 -11.10 27.85
CA VAL A 806 -0.13 -11.20 26.45
C VAL A 806 0.55 -12.45 25.86
N GLY A 807 -0.24 -13.48 25.56
CA GLY A 807 0.29 -14.76 25.07
C GLY A 807 1.03 -15.57 26.14
N TRP A 808 2.29 -15.95 25.85
CA TRP A 808 3.13 -16.82 26.70
C TRP A 808 4.21 -16.07 27.51
N PHE A 809 4.30 -14.75 27.35
CA PHE A 809 5.36 -13.92 27.93
C PHE A 809 4.76 -12.72 28.68
N PRO A 810 5.14 -12.48 29.95
CA PRO A 810 4.73 -11.29 30.66
C PRO A 810 5.40 -10.06 30.05
N GLN A 811 4.64 -8.98 29.92
CA GLN A 811 5.07 -7.71 29.35
C GLN A 811 4.78 -6.55 30.29
N LEU A 812 5.72 -5.60 30.39
CA LEU A 812 5.48 -4.33 31.07
C LEU A 812 4.70 -3.37 30.16
N PRO A 813 4.02 -2.35 30.72
CA PRO A 813 3.28 -1.36 29.95
C PRO A 813 4.13 -0.62 28.93
N SER A 814 5.46 -0.64 29.04
CA SER A 814 6.35 -0.13 28.01
C SER A 814 7.61 -1.00 27.93
N GLN A 815 7.94 -1.43 26.72
CA GLN A 815 9.12 -2.27 26.43
C GLN A 815 9.80 -1.85 25.13
N GLU A 816 9.47 -0.66 24.64
CA GLU A 816 10.08 -0.03 23.50
C GLU A 816 10.56 1.34 23.99
N TYR A 817 11.78 1.71 23.62
CA TYR A 817 12.33 3.03 23.89
C TYR A 817 12.65 3.71 22.57
N PHE A 818 11.78 4.65 22.17
CA PHE A 818 11.98 5.49 20.99
C PHE A 818 13.03 6.58 21.24
N PHE A 819 13.95 6.77 20.29
CA PHE A 819 14.97 7.81 20.32
C PHE A 819 15.10 8.50 18.96
N ALA A 820 15.86 9.60 18.89
CA ALA A 820 16.17 10.21 17.59
C ALA A 820 16.90 9.23 16.69
N GLU A 821 16.58 9.36 15.40
CA GLU A 821 17.28 8.64 14.36
C GLU A 821 18.81 8.76 14.52
N GLY A 822 19.52 7.64 14.45
CA GLY A 822 20.97 7.59 14.54
C GLY A 822 21.56 7.59 15.96
N LYS A 823 20.75 7.43 17.01
CA LYS A 823 21.24 7.24 18.40
C LYS A 823 21.28 5.78 18.85
N GLY A 824 21.12 4.83 17.94
CA GLY A 824 21.07 3.40 18.28
C GLY A 824 22.30 2.92 19.06
N GLN A 825 23.51 3.26 18.63
CA GLN A 825 24.74 2.85 19.33
C GLN A 825 24.92 3.48 20.71
N HIS A 826 24.40 4.70 20.90
CA HIS A 826 24.43 5.39 22.18
C HIS A 826 23.56 4.67 23.21
N TYR A 827 22.32 4.34 22.83
CA TYR A 827 21.38 3.64 23.70
C TYR A 827 21.63 2.13 23.82
N ALA A 828 22.38 1.52 22.90
CA ALA A 828 22.80 0.12 23.00
C ALA A 828 23.71 -0.17 24.21
N GLN A 829 24.25 0.86 24.86
CA GLN A 829 25.06 0.76 26.08
C GLN A 829 24.20 0.62 27.36
N ALA A 830 22.87 0.67 27.23
CA ALA A 830 21.96 0.60 28.37
C ALA A 830 21.98 -0.79 29.03
N GLU A 831 22.23 -0.83 30.35
CA GLU A 831 22.11 -2.04 31.16
C GLU A 831 20.88 -2.00 32.09
N TYR A 832 20.39 -0.80 32.37
CA TYR A 832 19.24 -0.59 33.24
C TYR A 832 18.25 0.40 32.61
N ALA A 833 16.99 0.30 33.01
CA ALA A 833 15.92 1.21 32.64
C ALA A 833 15.31 1.83 33.88
N GLU A 834 15.16 3.14 33.90
CA GLU A 834 14.51 3.86 35.00
C GLU A 834 13.04 4.11 34.67
N TYR A 835 12.17 3.54 35.49
CA TYR A 835 10.74 3.80 35.47
C TYR A 835 10.32 4.76 36.57
N ARG A 836 9.19 5.43 36.34
CA ARG A 836 8.52 6.27 37.34
C ARG A 836 7.12 5.73 37.61
N PHE A 837 6.84 5.45 38.88
CA PHE A 837 5.56 4.93 39.34
C PHE A 837 4.79 5.97 40.16
N LYS A 838 3.52 6.20 39.81
CA LYS A 838 2.58 7.01 40.59
C LYS A 838 1.15 6.64 40.25
N ASP A 839 0.31 6.46 41.28
CA ASP A 839 -1.14 6.22 41.15
C ASP A 839 -1.51 5.09 40.15
N GLY A 840 -0.74 4.01 40.14
CA GLY A 840 -0.96 2.85 39.27
C GLY A 840 -0.47 3.02 37.82
N ILE A 841 0.16 4.15 37.49
CA ILE A 841 0.79 4.40 36.20
C ILE A 841 2.30 4.20 36.34
N LEU A 842 2.86 3.42 35.43
CA LEU A 842 4.28 3.14 35.32
C LEU A 842 4.75 3.63 33.95
N LEU A 843 5.70 4.58 33.91
CA LEU A 843 6.26 5.12 32.67
C LEU A 843 7.77 4.93 32.62
N LEU A 844 8.30 4.57 31.45
CA LEU A 844 9.74 4.50 31.21
C LEU A 844 10.28 5.92 31.03
N ALA A 845 11.13 6.37 31.94
CA ALA A 845 11.63 7.73 31.97
C ALA A 845 12.93 7.90 31.18
N ARG A 846 13.88 6.96 31.33
CA ARG A 846 15.17 6.96 30.64
C ARG A 846 15.89 5.62 30.74
N LEU A 847 16.91 5.46 29.90
CA LEU A 847 17.86 4.36 29.98
C LEU A 847 19.09 4.77 30.78
N LEU A 848 19.69 3.80 31.48
CA LEU A 848 20.88 3.99 32.31
C LEU A 848 22.01 3.05 31.87
N ASP A 849 23.23 3.54 31.95
CA ASP A 849 24.44 2.73 31.75
C ASP A 849 24.73 1.81 32.95
N LYS A 850 25.82 1.05 32.86
CA LYS A 850 26.33 0.18 33.92
C LYS A 850 26.61 0.88 35.26
N ASP A 851 26.85 2.20 35.24
CA ASP A 851 27.16 3.03 36.40
C ASP A 851 25.89 3.75 36.93
N LEU A 852 24.70 3.35 36.46
CA LEU A 852 23.40 3.95 36.77
C LEU A 852 23.27 5.44 36.38
N LYS A 853 24.05 5.89 35.39
CA LYS A 853 23.95 7.24 34.83
C LYS A 853 23.03 7.24 33.61
N GLY A 854 22.25 8.31 33.47
CA GLY A 854 21.35 8.47 32.33
C GLY A 854 22.09 8.61 31.01
N LEU A 855 21.64 7.86 30.01
CA LEU A 855 22.07 7.94 28.61
C LEU A 855 21.29 9.00 27.83
#